data_AF-A0A9Q5HSH1-F1
#
_entry.id   AF-A0A9Q5HSH1-F1
#
_cell.length_a   1.000
_cell.length_b   1.000
_cell.length_c   1.000
_cell.angle_alpha   90.00
_cell.angle_beta   90.00
_cell.angle_gamma   90.00
#
_symmetry.space_group_name_H-M   'P 1'
#
loop_
_entity.id
_entity.type
_entity.pdbx_description
1 polymer ?
#
loop_
_entity_poly.entity_id
_entity_poly.type
_entity_poly.pdbx_seq_one_letter_code
_entity_poly.pdbx_strand_id
1 'polypeptide(L)'
;MVLVGDEGVGKSTIVTSLIKETFMPHVQHIVPQITIPPEVTAADVTMYIMDTGSGAQDRAHLESEIRRAHVICVVYAIDNPHSFDRIPTYWLPYFRQLGVNVPVILVGNKIDLRTGVVTNEALEEEIAPIMKEFKEVETCLECSAMAQINVLEVIHFAQKAVTHPLAPLYDSHQHCFKPACAKALRRIFNLSDKNKDGILDASELNDFQMKCFDTPLQYAELQGLINKVGSENEGVRDNGLTEEGFLYLNMTFMWKGQPETTWKILSRHGYASDLRLGEEFLHPRLDVPSDCSVELSHKGYQFFTDIFEIFDKDQDGALNKTELDRLFNTSPGNPWSGQNFPDTTVASDNGAVTLQGWLAQWSMTTLLEYKTTLAYLAYLGYPETPQTSALQVTQPRKKDRKKGKVTRNVFLTYVCGAAGSGKTSLLRAFVGKPYLKHYEPTTKMISVVNSVDINGSEKYLVLQEFGSKYEPEVLRSSKKTDVADLIVYVYDSSDTNSFSYISNLRQQYSLNHIPTLFVATKSDLDLAQQRHEVQPDVYCRRLNLQVPVAVSVKDGQMADVFHVMCGIALNPLRSIPGYRDRALTPAARVRLYVTWAAMLGGLTAGLMMVYRTFLKPYGIFGNWGGFGTIFGRRDGMPLLRVTASPTPSTLLELQHPPPIISINPRHSGTIKEPFYSTQYVHDMDEDTGMSFDAPPNVVETPQQPIETSYDPDRKMLDLVFVQDCTGSQGSYISSATRNIEEICGHIFHSGRLQEPEDLRVGLVAYRDHPPQDHTWVYKNFGFTSDISKVRQHLSSLYATGGGDGPEAVTAGLYQALTMDWRDQATKMVVLIADAPPHGIGEYGDGFDEGSPDGHDPLQIAREMASRGITLFFVACEPALSGYSFATDFFQAITNITSGLMLPLTTADLLAHAIVGSVLENLDMERLIREVGQAVASRIIGANQSVDDVARELHERLLLRNESTKKVVIESIYRESEEAKHNVDVFMNAPSLYDARPHLKKVRGTRFTENYLQARLQSYSAYTPRPPPRTYEPKPDVSASARPRMSTSPTRKVISDFGTFSAPANASVFGTAVQKTPFSLAGGKAAFGGMRNGGSGMVDDDDEEDERSGGETLLGGRQRVELREDSITLDQAKRIAMQSAWRSMRA
;
A
#
# COMPACT_ATOMS: atom_id res chain seq x y z
N MET A 1 -28.67 13.26 -14.98
CA MET A 1 -30.06 12.84 -15.21
C MET A 1 -30.87 14.05 -15.60
N VAL A 2 -31.72 13.94 -16.63
CA VAL A 2 -32.68 15.00 -17.01
C VAL A 2 -34.09 14.45 -16.88
N LEU A 3 -34.96 15.13 -16.13
CA LEU A 3 -36.39 14.81 -16.10
C LEU A 3 -37.09 15.52 -17.24
N VAL A 4 -37.81 14.78 -18.06
CA VAL A 4 -38.61 15.27 -19.20
C VAL A 4 -40.01 14.67 -19.13
N GLY A 5 -40.95 15.21 -19.90
CA GLY A 5 -42.35 14.80 -19.85
C GLY A 5 -43.31 15.98 -19.92
N ASP A 6 -44.60 15.66 -19.99
CA ASP A 6 -45.68 16.62 -20.21
C ASP A 6 -45.87 17.63 -19.05
N GLU A 7 -46.70 18.64 -19.28
CA GLU A 7 -47.07 19.61 -18.23
C GLU A 7 -47.96 18.92 -17.17
N GLY A 8 -47.82 19.32 -15.89
CA GLY A 8 -48.62 18.75 -14.80
C GLY A 8 -48.26 17.32 -14.35
N VAL A 9 -47.24 16.67 -14.94
CA VAL A 9 -46.81 15.31 -14.54
C VAL A 9 -45.98 15.25 -13.25
N GLY A 10 -45.55 16.41 -12.72
CA GLY A 10 -44.90 16.51 -11.41
C GLY A 10 -43.38 16.27 -11.38
N LYS A 11 -42.67 16.61 -12.46
CA LYS A 11 -41.18 16.56 -12.54
C LYS A 11 -40.53 17.32 -11.38
N SER A 12 -40.88 18.61 -11.25
CA SER A 12 -40.42 19.51 -10.19
C SER A 12 -40.76 19.03 -8.77
N THR A 13 -41.88 18.29 -8.62
CA THR A 13 -42.31 17.71 -7.34
C THR A 13 -41.49 16.49 -6.96
N ILE A 14 -41.19 15.57 -7.89
CA ILE A 14 -40.24 14.45 -7.65
C ILE A 14 -38.90 15.02 -7.18
N VAL A 15 -38.37 16.00 -7.93
CA VAL A 15 -37.09 16.65 -7.65
C VAL A 15 -37.09 17.35 -6.29
N THR A 16 -38.18 18.04 -5.92
CA THR A 16 -38.28 18.75 -4.63
C THR A 16 -38.43 17.81 -3.44
N SER A 17 -39.27 16.76 -3.56
CA SER A 17 -39.49 15.78 -2.49
C SER A 17 -38.22 14.98 -2.18
N LEU A 18 -37.32 14.81 -3.16
CA LEU A 18 -35.99 14.23 -2.97
C LEU A 18 -35.06 15.13 -2.13
N ILE A 19 -35.10 16.46 -2.30
CA ILE A 19 -34.22 17.40 -1.58
C ILE A 19 -34.69 17.61 -0.14
N LYS A 20 -36.01 17.73 0.05
CA LYS A 20 -36.60 18.20 1.31
C LYS A 20 -37.13 17.09 2.22
N GLU A 21 -37.05 15.84 1.76
CA GLU A 21 -37.62 14.66 2.41
C GLU A 21 -39.11 14.83 2.81
N THR A 22 -39.81 15.74 2.12
CA THR A 22 -41.18 16.18 2.39
C THR A 22 -41.83 16.72 1.12
N PHE A 23 -43.14 16.46 0.95
CA PHE A 23 -43.91 16.99 -0.17
C PHE A 23 -44.19 18.49 -0.01
N MET A 24 -43.92 19.28 -1.07
CA MET A 24 -44.29 20.69 -1.14
C MET A 24 -45.47 20.90 -2.11
N PRO A 25 -46.65 21.37 -1.62
CA PRO A 25 -47.79 21.70 -2.49
C PRO A 25 -47.54 22.86 -3.47
N HIS A 26 -46.52 23.68 -3.20
CA HIS A 26 -46.15 24.83 -4.01
C HIS A 26 -44.65 24.74 -4.35
N VAL A 27 -44.36 24.48 -5.62
CA VAL A 27 -43.01 24.35 -6.20
C VAL A 27 -42.81 25.37 -7.33
N GLN A 28 -41.55 25.66 -7.64
CA GLN A 28 -41.19 26.47 -8.80
C GLN A 28 -41.45 25.67 -10.09
N HIS A 29 -41.76 26.36 -11.20
CA HIS A 29 -42.07 25.73 -12.50
C HIS A 29 -40.88 24.95 -13.10
N ILE A 30 -39.65 25.34 -12.74
CA ILE A 30 -38.42 24.60 -13.00
C ILE A 30 -37.58 24.70 -11.72
N VAL A 31 -37.11 23.58 -11.19
CA VAL A 31 -36.16 23.57 -10.06
C VAL A 31 -34.73 23.80 -10.58
N PRO A 32 -33.88 24.63 -9.93
CA PRO A 32 -32.47 24.77 -10.28
C PRO A 32 -31.71 23.44 -10.28
N GLN A 33 -30.60 23.38 -11.04
CA GLN A 33 -29.72 22.20 -11.11
C GLN A 33 -29.30 21.75 -9.70
N ILE A 34 -29.60 20.49 -9.37
CA ILE A 34 -29.14 19.85 -8.14
C ILE A 34 -27.91 19.01 -8.43
N THR A 35 -26.98 19.03 -7.47
CA THR A 35 -25.79 18.18 -7.47
C THR A 35 -25.85 17.29 -6.24
N ILE A 36 -26.06 15.99 -6.43
CA ILE A 36 -25.86 15.00 -5.36
C ILE A 36 -24.37 14.62 -5.42
N PRO A 37 -23.59 14.86 -4.35
CA PRO A 37 -22.16 14.60 -4.35
C PRO A 37 -21.90 13.09 -4.17
N PRO A 38 -20.72 12.57 -4.58
CA PRO A 38 -20.49 11.14 -4.73
C PRO A 38 -20.61 10.34 -3.42
N GLU A 39 -20.34 10.98 -2.27
CA GLU A 39 -20.43 10.39 -0.93
C GLU A 39 -21.86 10.00 -0.54
N VAL A 40 -22.86 10.50 -1.28
CA VAL A 40 -24.30 10.24 -1.08
C VAL A 40 -24.85 9.29 -2.15
N THR A 41 -24.10 8.94 -3.20
CA THR A 41 -24.56 8.03 -4.26
C THR A 41 -23.99 6.63 -4.09
N ALA A 42 -24.80 5.60 -4.39
CA ALA A 42 -24.44 4.20 -4.19
C ALA A 42 -23.35 3.68 -5.18
N ALA A 43 -22.75 4.57 -5.96
CA ALA A 43 -21.79 4.27 -7.02
C ALA A 43 -20.55 5.20 -7.02
N ASP A 44 -20.37 6.06 -6.01
CA ASP A 44 -19.25 7.01 -5.91
C ASP A 44 -19.15 7.98 -7.11
N VAL A 45 -20.31 8.43 -7.61
CA VAL A 45 -20.43 9.31 -8.79
C VAL A 45 -21.27 10.54 -8.47
N THR A 46 -20.74 11.73 -8.79
CA THR A 46 -21.49 13.00 -8.70
C THR A 46 -22.68 13.00 -9.66
N MET A 47 -23.91 13.09 -9.14
CA MET A 47 -25.13 13.06 -9.94
C MET A 47 -25.74 14.46 -10.07
N TYR A 48 -25.72 14.98 -11.30
CA TYR A 48 -26.46 16.19 -11.65
C TYR A 48 -27.90 15.85 -12.03
N ILE A 49 -28.87 16.54 -11.43
CA ILE A 49 -30.31 16.43 -11.72
C ILE A 49 -30.79 17.75 -12.31
N MET A 50 -31.34 17.66 -13.52
CA MET A 50 -31.98 18.77 -14.24
C MET A 50 -33.49 18.52 -14.32
N ASP A 51 -34.27 19.45 -13.75
CA ASP A 51 -35.70 19.59 -14.05
C ASP A 51 -35.87 20.40 -15.35
N THR A 52 -36.98 20.22 -16.08
CA THR A 52 -37.18 20.90 -17.37
C THR A 52 -38.60 21.44 -17.55
N GLY A 53 -38.71 22.63 -18.15
CA GLY A 53 -39.99 23.23 -18.52
C GLY A 53 -40.62 22.53 -19.73
N SER A 54 -41.94 22.37 -19.70
CA SER A 54 -42.73 21.84 -20.82
C SER A 54 -43.17 22.92 -21.83
N GLY A 55 -42.81 24.19 -21.58
CA GLY A 55 -43.27 25.34 -22.35
C GLY A 55 -42.58 25.49 -23.71
N ALA A 56 -43.28 26.09 -24.68
CA ALA A 56 -42.73 26.35 -26.01
C ALA A 56 -41.49 27.29 -26.00
N GLN A 57 -41.32 28.09 -24.94
CA GLN A 57 -40.17 28.98 -24.76
C GLN A 57 -38.94 28.23 -24.24
N ASP A 58 -39.14 27.17 -23.44
CA ASP A 58 -38.07 26.37 -22.82
C ASP A 58 -37.41 25.39 -23.80
N ARG A 59 -38.04 25.15 -24.96
CA ARG A 59 -37.67 24.09 -25.91
C ARG A 59 -36.18 24.08 -26.30
N ALA A 60 -35.58 25.25 -26.52
CA ALA A 60 -34.16 25.34 -26.88
C ALA A 60 -33.22 24.91 -25.74
N HIS A 61 -33.61 25.14 -24.48
CA HIS A 61 -32.88 24.66 -23.30
C HIS A 61 -33.10 23.16 -23.09
N LEU A 62 -34.35 22.69 -23.19
CA LEU A 62 -34.72 21.27 -23.14
C LEU A 62 -33.91 20.45 -24.16
N GLU A 63 -33.82 20.89 -25.42
CA GLU A 63 -33.00 20.22 -26.44
C GLU A 63 -31.47 20.30 -26.16
N SER A 64 -31.01 21.28 -25.38
CA SER A 64 -29.60 21.36 -24.97
C SER A 64 -29.30 20.34 -23.88
N GLU A 65 -30.15 20.26 -22.85
CA GLU A 65 -29.96 19.33 -21.73
C GLU A 65 -30.20 17.87 -22.14
N ILE A 66 -31.16 17.59 -23.02
CA ILE A 66 -31.33 16.23 -23.60
C ILE A 66 -30.05 15.78 -24.33
N ARG A 67 -29.36 16.67 -25.07
CA ARG A 67 -28.08 16.35 -25.73
C ARG A 67 -26.89 16.26 -24.77
N ARG A 68 -27.03 16.72 -23.52
CA ARG A 68 -26.04 16.60 -22.43
C ARG A 68 -26.37 15.50 -21.43
N ALA A 69 -27.51 14.82 -21.58
CA ALA A 69 -27.98 13.80 -20.65
C ALA A 69 -27.16 12.52 -20.78
N HIS A 70 -26.69 11.98 -19.65
CA HIS A 70 -26.20 10.59 -19.57
C HIS A 70 -27.34 9.57 -19.36
N VAL A 71 -28.51 10.04 -18.89
CA VAL A 71 -29.73 9.26 -18.67
C VAL A 71 -30.92 10.22 -18.64
N ILE A 72 -32.05 9.79 -19.23
CA ILE A 72 -33.29 10.56 -19.37
C ILE A 72 -34.40 9.86 -18.59
N CYS A 73 -35.10 10.59 -17.73
CA CYS A 73 -36.30 10.09 -17.03
C CYS A 73 -37.54 10.72 -17.65
N VAL A 74 -38.36 9.92 -18.32
CA VAL A 74 -39.63 10.35 -18.95
C VAL A 74 -40.75 10.17 -17.95
N VAL A 75 -41.16 11.28 -17.33
CA VAL A 75 -42.22 11.31 -16.33
C VAL A 75 -43.58 11.42 -17.01
N TYR A 76 -44.46 10.46 -16.73
CA TYR A 76 -45.89 10.51 -17.02
C TYR A 76 -46.67 10.53 -15.71
N ALA A 77 -47.97 10.77 -15.77
CA ALA A 77 -48.82 10.82 -14.59
C ALA A 77 -49.94 9.78 -14.67
N ILE A 78 -50.10 9.03 -13.58
CA ILE A 78 -51.07 7.93 -13.48
C ILE A 78 -52.52 8.44 -13.48
N ASP A 79 -52.74 9.72 -13.18
CA ASP A 79 -54.02 10.42 -13.32
C ASP A 79 -54.30 10.96 -14.74
N ASN A 80 -53.37 10.82 -15.69
CA ASN A 80 -53.46 11.38 -17.04
C ASN A 80 -52.94 10.42 -18.13
N PRO A 81 -53.78 9.50 -18.65
CA PRO A 81 -53.38 8.51 -19.67
C PRO A 81 -52.72 9.12 -20.92
N HIS A 82 -53.16 10.29 -21.36
CA HIS A 82 -52.58 10.99 -22.53
C HIS A 82 -51.09 11.33 -22.35
N SER A 83 -50.60 11.43 -21.10
CA SER A 83 -49.17 11.62 -20.83
C SER A 83 -48.34 10.33 -21.04
N PHE A 84 -48.96 9.15 -20.95
CA PHE A 84 -48.35 7.85 -21.28
C PHE A 84 -48.39 7.59 -22.80
N ASP A 85 -49.53 7.84 -23.47
CA ASP A 85 -49.67 7.71 -24.94
C ASP A 85 -48.61 8.51 -25.72
N ARG A 86 -48.15 9.63 -25.14
CA ARG A 86 -47.11 10.49 -25.71
C ARG A 86 -45.68 9.98 -25.57
N ILE A 87 -45.43 8.90 -24.81
CA ILE A 87 -44.11 8.30 -24.67
C ILE A 87 -43.62 7.72 -26.03
N PRO A 88 -44.30 6.73 -26.64
CA PRO A 88 -43.89 6.18 -27.93
C PRO A 88 -44.22 7.10 -29.12
N THR A 89 -45.27 7.94 -29.02
CA THR A 89 -45.71 8.78 -30.16
C THR A 89 -45.00 10.12 -30.28
N TYR A 90 -44.38 10.63 -29.20
CA TYR A 90 -43.68 11.92 -29.20
C TYR A 90 -42.30 11.86 -28.55
N TRP A 91 -42.19 11.48 -27.28
CA TRP A 91 -40.96 11.66 -26.50
C TRP A 91 -39.80 10.80 -27.02
N LEU A 92 -39.99 9.50 -27.20
CA LEU A 92 -38.93 8.59 -27.67
C LEU A 92 -38.51 8.89 -29.13
N PRO A 93 -39.43 9.10 -30.10
CA PRO A 93 -39.06 9.58 -31.44
C PRO A 93 -38.30 10.91 -31.45
N TYR A 94 -38.61 11.83 -30.52
CA TYR A 94 -37.94 13.12 -30.43
C TYR A 94 -36.48 12.98 -29.96
N PHE A 95 -36.17 12.12 -28.99
CA PHE A 95 -34.77 11.85 -28.60
C PHE A 95 -33.95 11.30 -29.77
N ARG A 96 -34.54 10.36 -30.54
CA ARG A 96 -33.95 9.83 -31.78
C ARG A 96 -33.72 10.94 -32.82
N GLN A 97 -34.67 11.85 -32.99
CA GLN A 97 -34.53 13.01 -33.90
C GLN A 97 -33.40 13.97 -33.48
N LEU A 98 -33.15 14.11 -32.17
CA LEU A 98 -32.07 14.93 -31.62
C LEU A 98 -30.68 14.24 -31.73
N GLY A 99 -30.63 12.99 -32.19
CA GLY A 99 -29.40 12.18 -32.29
C GLY A 99 -28.94 11.58 -30.96
N VAL A 100 -29.82 11.51 -29.96
CA VAL A 100 -29.48 11.08 -28.60
C VAL A 100 -29.81 9.60 -28.42
N ASN A 101 -28.82 8.83 -27.96
CA ASN A 101 -28.89 7.40 -27.72
C ASN A 101 -28.25 7.10 -26.35
N VAL A 102 -29.00 7.38 -25.29
CA VAL A 102 -28.63 7.15 -23.88
C VAL A 102 -29.80 6.45 -23.17
N PRO A 103 -29.57 5.78 -22.02
CA PRO A 103 -30.64 5.09 -21.31
C PRO A 103 -31.84 5.99 -20.96
N VAL A 104 -33.03 5.44 -21.13
CA VAL A 104 -34.31 6.05 -20.83
C VAL A 104 -35.03 5.22 -19.77
N ILE A 105 -35.51 5.90 -18.73
CA ILE A 105 -36.35 5.30 -17.69
C ILE A 105 -37.73 5.96 -17.75
N LEU A 106 -38.78 5.15 -17.79
CA LEU A 106 -40.16 5.63 -17.72
C LEU A 106 -40.56 5.75 -16.24
N VAL A 107 -41.24 6.85 -15.89
CA VAL A 107 -41.57 7.16 -14.49
C VAL A 107 -43.05 7.52 -14.35
N GLY A 108 -43.85 6.58 -13.86
CA GLY A 108 -45.27 6.77 -13.56
C GLY A 108 -45.45 7.47 -12.22
N ASN A 109 -45.67 8.78 -12.22
CA ASN A 109 -45.85 9.56 -11.00
C ASN A 109 -47.32 9.61 -10.55
N LYS A 110 -47.54 9.96 -9.29
CA LYS A 110 -48.85 10.08 -8.60
C LYS A 110 -49.58 8.74 -8.39
N ILE A 111 -48.87 7.65 -8.04
CA ILE A 111 -49.52 6.35 -7.77
C ILE A 111 -50.56 6.42 -6.63
N ASP A 112 -50.45 7.42 -5.74
CA ASP A 112 -51.43 7.77 -4.70
C ASP A 112 -52.82 8.13 -5.22
N LEU A 113 -52.94 8.54 -6.49
CA LEU A 113 -54.23 8.84 -7.14
C LEU A 113 -54.85 7.62 -7.86
N ARG A 114 -54.19 6.45 -7.86
CA ARG A 114 -54.67 5.24 -8.54
C ARG A 114 -55.83 4.58 -7.78
N THR A 115 -57.01 4.56 -8.39
CA THR A 115 -58.19 3.86 -7.86
C THR A 115 -58.27 2.41 -8.33
N GLY A 116 -57.57 1.50 -7.64
CA GLY A 116 -57.70 0.06 -7.86
C GLY A 116 -56.44 -0.74 -7.52
N VAL A 117 -56.58 -2.06 -7.37
CA VAL A 117 -55.44 -2.98 -7.26
C VAL A 117 -54.99 -3.36 -8.67
N VAL A 118 -53.96 -2.70 -9.15
CA VAL A 118 -53.21 -3.09 -10.36
C VAL A 118 -52.07 -3.99 -9.90
N THR A 119 -51.86 -5.13 -10.55
CA THR A 119 -50.69 -5.99 -10.29
C THR A 119 -49.55 -5.64 -11.24
N ASN A 120 -48.32 -5.98 -10.85
CA ASN A 120 -47.14 -5.70 -11.66
C ASN A 120 -47.22 -6.34 -13.06
N GLU A 121 -47.87 -7.50 -13.18
CA GLU A 121 -48.04 -8.18 -14.48
C GLU A 121 -48.82 -7.32 -15.49
N ALA A 122 -49.83 -6.56 -15.04
CA ALA A 122 -50.60 -5.67 -15.92
C ALA A 122 -49.78 -4.47 -16.43
N LEU A 123 -48.90 -3.92 -15.58
CA LEU A 123 -47.97 -2.85 -15.97
C LEU A 123 -46.91 -3.37 -16.96
N GLU A 124 -46.43 -4.60 -16.77
CA GLU A 124 -45.52 -5.25 -17.71
C GLU A 124 -46.17 -5.49 -19.08
N GLU A 125 -47.43 -5.91 -19.15
CA GLU A 125 -48.17 -6.06 -20.41
C GLU A 125 -48.35 -4.73 -21.17
N GLU A 126 -48.63 -3.62 -20.49
CA GLU A 126 -48.75 -2.29 -21.12
C GLU A 126 -47.41 -1.76 -21.67
N ILE A 127 -46.28 -2.11 -21.04
CA ILE A 127 -44.97 -1.51 -21.32
C ILE A 127 -44.07 -2.40 -22.20
N ALA A 128 -44.27 -3.72 -22.21
CA ALA A 128 -43.61 -4.66 -23.12
C ALA A 128 -43.57 -4.23 -24.61
N PRO A 129 -44.64 -3.70 -25.24
CA PRO A 129 -44.55 -3.23 -26.62
C PRO A 129 -43.58 -2.04 -26.78
N ILE A 130 -43.53 -1.11 -25.83
CA ILE A 130 -42.64 0.05 -25.87
C ILE A 130 -41.18 -0.40 -25.77
N MET A 131 -40.83 -1.23 -24.79
CA MET A 131 -39.45 -1.72 -24.62
C MET A 131 -38.96 -2.57 -25.80
N LYS A 132 -39.88 -3.20 -26.55
CA LYS A 132 -39.57 -3.98 -27.76
C LYS A 132 -39.25 -3.11 -28.98
N GLU A 133 -39.85 -1.93 -29.10
CA GLU A 133 -39.58 -0.96 -30.19
C GLU A 133 -38.45 0.03 -29.83
N PHE A 134 -38.32 0.35 -28.55
CA PHE A 134 -37.40 1.37 -28.02
C PHE A 134 -36.35 0.74 -27.11
N LYS A 135 -35.27 0.24 -27.72
CA LYS A 135 -34.12 -0.39 -27.04
C LYS A 135 -33.35 0.54 -26.10
N GLU A 136 -33.59 1.84 -26.20
CA GLU A 136 -33.12 2.86 -25.26
C GLU A 136 -33.90 2.86 -23.94
N VAL A 137 -35.10 2.28 -23.88
CA VAL A 137 -35.89 2.14 -22.65
C VAL A 137 -35.39 0.94 -21.86
N GLU A 138 -34.81 1.20 -20.68
CA GLU A 138 -34.19 0.17 -19.84
C GLU A 138 -35.14 -0.38 -18.76
N THR A 139 -36.01 0.47 -18.21
CA THR A 139 -37.01 0.06 -17.21
C THR A 139 -38.15 1.08 -17.07
N CYS A 140 -39.24 0.68 -16.40
CA CYS A 140 -40.28 1.59 -15.91
C CYS A 140 -40.43 1.44 -14.40
N LEU A 141 -40.68 2.55 -13.71
CA LEU A 141 -40.89 2.62 -12.27
C LEU A 141 -42.12 3.49 -11.98
N GLU A 142 -42.89 3.12 -10.97
CA GLU A 142 -44.01 3.93 -10.49
C GLU A 142 -43.70 4.50 -9.12
N CYS A 143 -44.09 5.75 -8.89
CA CYS A 143 -43.72 6.52 -7.69
C CYS A 143 -44.82 7.51 -7.28
N SER A 144 -44.69 8.02 -6.06
CA SER A 144 -45.47 9.17 -5.59
C SER A 144 -44.54 10.18 -4.96
N ALA A 145 -44.44 11.37 -5.57
CA ALA A 145 -43.79 12.51 -4.92
C ALA A 145 -44.53 13.00 -3.65
N MET A 146 -45.82 12.66 -3.48
CA MET A 146 -46.65 13.08 -2.34
C MET A 146 -46.56 12.11 -1.15
N ALA A 147 -46.60 10.81 -1.39
CA ALA A 147 -46.43 9.76 -0.38
C ALA A 147 -44.97 9.30 -0.22
N GLN A 148 -44.04 9.89 -0.98
CA GLN A 148 -42.59 9.57 -1.04
C GLN A 148 -42.25 8.13 -1.46
N ILE A 149 -43.22 7.42 -2.02
CA ILE A 149 -43.08 6.04 -2.52
C ILE A 149 -42.17 6.04 -3.76
N ASN A 150 -41.13 5.19 -3.74
CA ASN A 150 -40.21 4.87 -4.83
C ASN A 150 -39.44 6.07 -5.46
N VAL A 151 -39.49 7.25 -4.86
CA VAL A 151 -38.76 8.45 -5.36
C VAL A 151 -37.24 8.21 -5.37
N LEU A 152 -36.70 7.52 -4.36
CA LEU A 152 -35.29 7.13 -4.30
C LEU A 152 -34.95 6.01 -5.29
N GLU A 153 -35.89 5.13 -5.64
CA GLU A 153 -35.66 4.04 -6.59
C GLU A 153 -35.46 4.59 -8.01
N VAL A 154 -36.24 5.60 -8.42
CA VAL A 154 -36.04 6.32 -9.69
C VAL A 154 -34.61 6.86 -9.80
N ILE A 155 -34.06 7.39 -8.72
CA ILE A 155 -32.66 7.87 -8.65
C ILE A 155 -31.67 6.70 -8.71
N HIS A 156 -31.90 5.62 -7.96
CA HIS A 156 -31.05 4.44 -7.94
C HIS A 156 -30.95 3.78 -9.32
N PHE A 157 -32.09 3.51 -9.99
CA PHE A 157 -32.10 2.93 -11.33
C PHE A 157 -31.51 3.88 -12.38
N ALA A 158 -31.70 5.21 -12.26
CA ALA A 158 -31.05 6.19 -13.14
C ALA A 158 -29.52 6.21 -12.96
N GLN A 159 -29.00 5.94 -11.76
CA GLN A 159 -27.58 5.73 -11.54
C GLN A 159 -27.12 4.38 -12.12
N LYS A 160 -27.88 3.29 -11.87
CA LYS A 160 -27.59 1.92 -12.36
C LYS A 160 -27.48 1.85 -13.89
N ALA A 161 -28.40 2.49 -14.60
CA ALA A 161 -28.44 2.57 -16.07
C ALA A 161 -27.13 3.12 -16.70
N VAL A 162 -26.50 4.11 -16.04
CA VAL A 162 -25.26 4.75 -16.53
C VAL A 162 -24.01 4.01 -16.07
N THR A 163 -24.02 3.50 -14.84
CA THR A 163 -22.84 2.89 -14.18
C THR A 163 -22.66 1.41 -14.52
N HIS A 164 -23.76 0.70 -14.78
CA HIS A 164 -23.78 -0.75 -15.02
C HIS A 164 -24.59 -1.10 -16.28
N PRO A 165 -24.36 -0.44 -17.44
CA PRO A 165 -25.24 -0.50 -18.60
C PRO A 165 -25.38 -1.93 -19.15
N LEU A 166 -26.62 -2.34 -19.45
CA LEU A 166 -26.90 -3.66 -20.04
C LEU A 166 -26.45 -3.77 -21.51
N ALA A 167 -26.51 -2.67 -22.24
CA ALA A 167 -26.35 -2.66 -23.71
C ALA A 167 -24.98 -3.14 -24.24
N PRO A 168 -23.82 -2.92 -23.59
CA PRO A 168 -22.55 -3.52 -24.00
C PRO A 168 -22.48 -5.04 -23.75
N LEU A 169 -23.15 -5.54 -22.71
CA LEU A 169 -23.04 -6.92 -22.25
C LEU A 169 -23.90 -7.89 -23.08
N TYR A 170 -25.18 -7.57 -23.22
CA TYR A 170 -26.24 -8.54 -23.57
C TYR A 170 -26.98 -8.17 -24.86
N ASP A 171 -27.48 -9.17 -25.60
CA ASP A 171 -28.40 -9.00 -26.71
C ASP A 171 -29.78 -9.58 -26.36
N SER A 172 -30.78 -8.70 -26.24
CA SER A 172 -32.15 -9.04 -25.86
C SER A 172 -32.96 -9.76 -26.94
N HIS A 173 -32.47 -9.87 -28.18
CA HIS A 173 -33.13 -10.67 -29.23
C HIS A 173 -32.59 -12.09 -29.32
N GLN A 174 -31.29 -12.27 -29.03
CA GLN A 174 -30.62 -13.57 -29.05
C GLN A 174 -30.53 -14.22 -27.66
N HIS A 175 -30.95 -13.50 -26.62
CA HIS A 175 -30.90 -13.88 -25.21
C HIS A 175 -29.50 -14.29 -24.71
N CYS A 176 -28.44 -13.73 -25.30
CA CYS A 176 -27.06 -14.15 -25.09
C CYS A 176 -26.10 -12.95 -24.86
N PHE A 177 -24.86 -13.25 -24.45
CA PHE A 177 -23.80 -12.25 -24.35
C PHE A 177 -23.27 -11.84 -25.72
N LYS A 178 -22.98 -10.54 -25.87
CA LYS A 178 -22.29 -10.02 -27.06
C LYS A 178 -20.86 -10.56 -27.12
N PRO A 179 -20.28 -10.79 -28.32
CA PRO A 179 -18.97 -11.43 -28.45
C PRO A 179 -17.82 -10.76 -27.68
N ALA A 180 -17.89 -9.44 -27.47
CA ALA A 180 -16.91 -8.73 -26.64
C ALA A 180 -17.02 -9.10 -25.15
N CYS A 181 -18.24 -9.19 -24.61
CA CYS A 181 -18.50 -9.59 -23.22
C CYS A 181 -18.08 -11.05 -23.01
N ALA A 182 -18.49 -11.96 -23.89
CA ALA A 182 -18.06 -13.35 -23.88
C ALA A 182 -16.52 -13.47 -23.93
N LYS A 183 -15.82 -12.74 -24.81
CA LYS A 183 -14.35 -12.74 -24.85
C LYS A 183 -13.73 -12.21 -23.55
N ALA A 184 -14.30 -11.16 -22.96
CA ALA A 184 -13.81 -10.60 -21.70
C ALA A 184 -13.95 -11.60 -20.54
N LEU A 185 -15.12 -12.23 -20.40
CA LEU A 185 -15.39 -13.25 -19.37
C LEU A 185 -14.54 -14.52 -19.58
N ARG A 186 -14.37 -14.99 -20.82
CA ARG A 186 -13.46 -16.10 -21.13
C ARG A 186 -12.01 -15.79 -20.74
N ARG A 187 -11.51 -14.57 -20.98
CA ARG A 187 -10.19 -14.15 -20.48
C ARG A 187 -10.15 -14.16 -18.94
N ILE A 188 -11.20 -13.70 -18.27
CA ILE A 188 -11.24 -13.70 -16.79
C ILE A 188 -11.23 -15.13 -16.23
N PHE A 189 -11.97 -16.06 -16.84
CA PHE A 189 -11.92 -17.50 -16.52
C PHE A 189 -10.49 -18.03 -16.64
N ASN A 190 -9.85 -17.86 -17.81
CA ASN A 190 -8.47 -18.30 -18.09
C ASN A 190 -7.37 -17.58 -17.26
N LEU A 191 -7.73 -16.59 -16.44
CA LEU A 191 -6.87 -15.92 -15.45
C LEU A 191 -7.24 -16.20 -13.99
N SER A 192 -8.34 -16.91 -13.76
CA SER A 192 -8.81 -17.34 -12.43
C SER A 192 -8.50 -18.82 -12.21
N ASP A 193 -8.61 -19.61 -13.28
CA ASP A 193 -7.96 -20.90 -13.46
C ASP A 193 -6.45 -20.64 -13.31
N LYS A 194 -5.82 -21.19 -12.28
CA LYS A 194 -4.39 -21.05 -11.98
C LYS A 194 -3.60 -22.19 -12.61
N ASN A 195 -4.11 -23.42 -12.52
CA ASN A 195 -3.38 -24.65 -12.88
C ASN A 195 -3.43 -25.00 -14.39
N LYS A 196 -4.29 -24.33 -15.16
CA LYS A 196 -4.60 -24.49 -16.59
C LYS A 196 -5.17 -25.86 -16.97
N ASP A 197 -6.05 -26.42 -16.15
CA ASP A 197 -6.83 -27.64 -16.43
C ASP A 197 -8.20 -27.39 -17.08
N GLY A 198 -8.66 -26.13 -17.12
CA GLY A 198 -9.92 -25.71 -17.74
C GLY A 198 -11.17 -25.87 -16.87
N ILE A 199 -11.04 -26.03 -15.55
CA ILE A 199 -12.09 -25.75 -14.57
C ILE A 199 -11.67 -24.60 -13.63
N LEU A 200 -12.60 -24.16 -12.78
CA LEU A 200 -12.33 -23.43 -11.55
C LEU A 200 -12.73 -24.33 -10.38
N ASP A 201 -11.77 -24.72 -9.56
CA ASP A 201 -12.03 -25.57 -8.39
C ASP A 201 -12.59 -24.77 -7.19
N ALA A 202 -12.77 -25.42 -6.05
CA ALA A 202 -13.29 -24.77 -4.83
C ALA A 202 -12.36 -23.68 -4.26
N SER A 203 -11.04 -23.82 -4.44
CA SER A 203 -10.04 -22.83 -4.03
C SER A 203 -10.01 -21.65 -5.01
N GLU A 204 -9.97 -21.94 -6.31
CA GLU A 204 -9.93 -20.93 -7.37
C GLU A 204 -11.22 -20.10 -7.44
N LEU A 205 -12.39 -20.72 -7.22
CA LEU A 205 -13.66 -20.01 -7.08
C LEU A 205 -13.69 -19.14 -5.81
N ASN A 206 -13.11 -19.58 -4.70
CA ASN A 206 -13.01 -18.75 -3.50
C ASN A 206 -12.01 -17.59 -3.67
N ASP A 207 -10.87 -17.82 -4.32
CA ASP A 207 -9.90 -16.76 -4.65
C ASP A 207 -10.49 -15.75 -5.65
N PHE A 208 -11.24 -16.22 -6.65
CA PHE A 208 -12.01 -15.38 -7.56
C PHE A 208 -13.08 -14.57 -6.81
N GLN A 209 -13.80 -15.18 -5.87
CA GLN A 209 -14.81 -14.50 -5.04
C GLN A 209 -14.16 -13.44 -4.14
N MET A 210 -13.08 -13.78 -3.44
CA MET A 210 -12.28 -12.85 -2.63
C MET A 210 -11.75 -11.70 -3.47
N LYS A 211 -11.24 -11.97 -4.69
CA LYS A 211 -10.73 -10.94 -5.60
C LYS A 211 -11.84 -10.02 -6.11
N CYS A 212 -12.99 -10.55 -6.51
CA CYS A 212 -14.09 -9.80 -7.13
C CYS A 212 -15.05 -9.13 -6.14
N PHE A 213 -15.22 -9.70 -4.95
CA PHE A 213 -16.26 -9.32 -3.98
C PHE A 213 -15.73 -9.07 -2.56
N ASP A 214 -14.42 -9.23 -2.34
CA ASP A 214 -13.73 -8.93 -1.07
C ASP A 214 -14.32 -9.70 0.14
N THR A 215 -14.96 -10.85 -0.16
CA THR A 215 -15.74 -11.70 0.75
C THR A 215 -15.46 -13.17 0.39
N PRO A 216 -15.21 -14.09 1.34
CA PRO A 216 -14.99 -15.50 1.04
C PRO A 216 -16.31 -16.21 0.65
N LEU A 217 -16.23 -17.23 -0.19
CA LEU A 217 -17.40 -18.02 -0.63
C LEU A 217 -17.69 -19.12 0.41
N GLN A 218 -18.91 -19.18 0.95
CA GLN A 218 -19.24 -20.27 1.88
C GLN A 218 -19.45 -21.59 1.13
N TYR A 219 -19.04 -22.70 1.73
CA TYR A 219 -19.16 -24.04 1.11
C TYR A 219 -20.61 -24.39 0.71
N ALA A 220 -21.61 -23.94 1.48
CA ALA A 220 -23.02 -24.12 1.14
C ALA A 220 -23.46 -23.28 -0.07
N GLU A 221 -22.90 -22.08 -0.25
CA GLU A 221 -23.17 -21.22 -1.41
C GLU A 221 -22.50 -21.77 -2.67
N LEU A 222 -21.25 -22.25 -2.56
CA LEU A 222 -20.54 -22.96 -3.62
C LEU A 222 -21.33 -24.19 -4.10
N GLN A 223 -21.81 -25.03 -3.17
CA GLN A 223 -22.65 -26.16 -3.51
C GLN A 223 -23.99 -25.72 -4.13
N GLY A 224 -24.62 -24.64 -3.65
CA GLY A 224 -25.82 -24.07 -4.29
C GLY A 224 -25.58 -23.57 -5.71
N LEU A 225 -24.41 -22.98 -5.97
CA LEU A 225 -23.94 -22.53 -7.29
C LEU A 225 -23.72 -23.73 -8.23
N ILE A 226 -22.94 -24.72 -7.80
CA ILE A 226 -22.62 -25.92 -8.58
C ILE A 226 -23.91 -26.67 -8.96
N ASN A 227 -24.81 -26.92 -8.00
CA ASN A 227 -26.09 -27.61 -8.27
C ASN A 227 -27.00 -26.82 -9.24
N LYS A 228 -26.89 -25.48 -9.26
CA LYS A 228 -27.66 -24.61 -10.16
C LYS A 228 -27.06 -24.53 -11.58
N VAL A 229 -25.76 -24.78 -11.75
CA VAL A 229 -25.12 -24.81 -13.09
C VAL A 229 -25.11 -26.22 -13.67
N GLY A 230 -24.92 -27.26 -12.84
CA GLY A 230 -24.88 -28.67 -13.26
C GLY A 230 -26.20 -29.26 -13.76
N SER A 231 -27.27 -28.47 -13.82
CA SER A 231 -28.52 -28.82 -14.51
C SER A 231 -28.48 -28.55 -16.03
N GLU A 232 -27.48 -27.85 -16.54
CA GLU A 232 -27.26 -27.62 -17.98
C GLU A 232 -25.96 -28.26 -18.50
N ASN A 233 -25.90 -28.49 -19.82
CA ASN A 233 -24.84 -29.24 -20.49
C ASN A 233 -23.44 -28.73 -20.14
N GLU A 234 -22.60 -29.63 -19.62
CA GLU A 234 -21.14 -29.47 -19.50
C GLU A 234 -20.66 -28.25 -18.66
N GLY A 235 -21.57 -27.57 -17.93
CA GLY A 235 -21.26 -26.40 -17.09
C GLY A 235 -20.45 -26.72 -15.82
N VAL A 236 -20.39 -27.99 -15.41
CA VAL A 236 -19.66 -28.48 -14.24
C VAL A 236 -18.88 -29.73 -14.63
N ARG A 237 -17.61 -29.81 -14.24
CA ARG A 237 -16.74 -30.99 -14.42
C ARG A 237 -15.92 -31.20 -13.15
N ASP A 238 -15.84 -32.42 -12.65
CA ASP A 238 -15.04 -32.79 -11.48
C ASP A 238 -15.30 -31.95 -10.20
N ASN A 239 -16.56 -31.49 -10.02
CA ASN A 239 -17.00 -30.55 -8.97
C ASN A 239 -16.38 -29.12 -9.06
N GLY A 240 -15.69 -28.80 -10.16
CA GLY A 240 -15.33 -27.45 -10.57
C GLY A 240 -16.26 -26.87 -11.66
N LEU A 241 -16.18 -25.56 -11.86
CA LEU A 241 -16.97 -24.81 -12.84
C LEU A 241 -16.22 -24.72 -14.18
N THR A 242 -16.85 -25.06 -15.31
CA THR A 242 -16.20 -24.97 -16.65
C THR A 242 -16.31 -23.55 -17.25
N GLU A 243 -15.60 -23.27 -18.35
CA GLU A 243 -15.67 -21.98 -19.04
C GLU A 243 -17.11 -21.61 -19.43
N GLU A 244 -17.86 -22.55 -20.01
CA GLU A 244 -19.27 -22.36 -20.37
C GLU A 244 -20.17 -22.26 -19.12
N GLY A 245 -19.86 -23.00 -18.04
CA GLY A 245 -20.55 -22.85 -16.75
C GLY A 245 -20.37 -21.47 -16.12
N PHE A 246 -19.18 -20.88 -16.24
CA PHE A 246 -18.88 -19.53 -15.79
C PHE A 246 -19.59 -18.46 -16.62
N LEU A 247 -19.69 -18.66 -17.94
CA LEU A 247 -20.52 -17.83 -18.81
C LEU A 247 -22.01 -17.94 -18.44
N TYR A 248 -22.53 -19.15 -18.21
CA TYR A 248 -23.92 -19.38 -17.82
C TYR A 248 -24.28 -18.79 -16.45
N LEU A 249 -23.37 -18.88 -15.47
CA LEU A 249 -23.53 -18.25 -14.17
C LEU A 249 -23.72 -16.73 -14.31
N ASN A 250 -22.84 -16.08 -15.09
CA ASN A 250 -22.95 -14.65 -15.38
C ASN A 250 -24.23 -14.32 -16.17
N MET A 251 -24.66 -15.18 -17.09
CA MET A 251 -25.94 -15.02 -17.80
C MET A 251 -27.12 -15.02 -16.83
N THR A 252 -27.08 -15.85 -15.78
CA THR A 252 -28.15 -15.86 -14.78
C THR A 252 -28.24 -14.57 -13.98
N PHE A 253 -27.12 -13.87 -13.74
CA PHE A 253 -27.16 -12.55 -13.11
C PHE A 253 -27.84 -11.51 -14.01
N MET A 254 -27.64 -11.57 -15.33
CA MET A 254 -28.41 -10.74 -16.29
C MET A 254 -29.91 -11.01 -16.19
N TRP A 255 -30.32 -12.29 -16.24
CA TRP A 255 -31.74 -12.69 -16.17
C TRP A 255 -32.41 -12.38 -14.83
N LYS A 256 -31.63 -12.19 -13.75
CA LYS A 256 -32.10 -11.72 -12.44
C LYS A 256 -32.15 -10.19 -12.30
N GLY A 257 -31.81 -9.43 -13.33
CA GLY A 257 -31.74 -7.96 -13.25
C GLY A 257 -30.54 -7.44 -12.44
N GLN A 258 -29.47 -8.24 -12.34
CA GLN A 258 -28.26 -7.97 -11.54
C GLN A 258 -26.98 -7.79 -12.41
N PRO A 259 -26.95 -6.88 -13.41
CA PRO A 259 -25.76 -6.65 -14.23
C PRO A 259 -24.54 -6.15 -13.45
N GLU A 260 -24.76 -5.52 -12.28
CA GLU A 260 -23.73 -5.06 -11.35
C GLU A 260 -22.74 -6.15 -10.95
N THR A 261 -23.19 -7.40 -10.79
CA THR A 261 -22.33 -8.53 -10.40
C THR A 261 -21.29 -8.81 -11.48
N THR A 262 -21.71 -8.90 -12.75
CA THR A 262 -20.81 -9.13 -13.88
C THR A 262 -19.96 -7.89 -14.20
N TRP A 263 -20.50 -6.67 -14.05
CA TRP A 263 -19.71 -5.45 -14.17
C TRP A 263 -18.65 -5.30 -13.06
N LYS A 264 -18.91 -5.75 -11.83
CA LYS A 264 -17.89 -5.81 -10.76
C LYS A 264 -16.78 -6.80 -11.11
N ILE A 265 -17.12 -7.98 -11.63
CA ILE A 265 -16.16 -8.98 -12.13
C ILE A 265 -15.28 -8.39 -13.26
N LEU A 266 -15.88 -7.69 -14.23
CA LEU A 266 -15.21 -7.06 -15.36
C LEU A 266 -14.27 -5.92 -14.91
N SER A 267 -14.78 -4.96 -14.14
CA SER A 267 -14.03 -3.79 -13.69
C SER A 267 -12.85 -4.17 -12.77
N ARG A 268 -13.01 -5.15 -11.88
CA ARG A 268 -11.92 -5.68 -11.04
C ARG A 268 -10.81 -6.36 -11.85
N HIS A 269 -11.09 -6.76 -13.09
CA HIS A 269 -10.12 -7.28 -14.06
C HIS A 269 -9.64 -6.24 -15.09
N GLY A 270 -9.89 -4.96 -14.83
CA GLY A 270 -9.38 -3.82 -15.59
C GLY A 270 -10.23 -3.37 -16.77
N TYR A 271 -11.42 -3.94 -16.98
CA TYR A 271 -12.30 -3.58 -18.09
C TYR A 271 -13.11 -2.31 -17.83
N ALA A 272 -13.14 -1.40 -18.80
CA ALA A 272 -14.00 -0.24 -18.84
C ALA A 272 -15.38 -0.57 -19.46
N SER A 273 -16.28 0.42 -19.48
CA SER A 273 -17.66 0.29 -19.98
C SER A 273 -17.77 -0.01 -21.49
N ASP A 274 -16.68 0.14 -22.26
CA ASP A 274 -16.58 -0.27 -23.67
C ASP A 274 -16.05 -1.71 -23.87
N LEU A 275 -15.85 -2.44 -22.77
CA LEU A 275 -15.27 -3.79 -22.71
C LEU A 275 -13.83 -3.89 -23.22
N ARG A 276 -13.05 -2.80 -23.13
CA ARG A 276 -11.59 -2.81 -23.29
C ARG A 276 -10.89 -2.68 -21.95
N LEU A 277 -9.64 -3.14 -21.87
CA LEU A 277 -8.80 -2.90 -20.70
C LEU A 277 -8.35 -1.43 -20.69
N GLY A 278 -8.51 -0.77 -19.54
CA GLY A 278 -8.20 0.66 -19.40
C GLY A 278 -6.70 0.97 -19.55
N GLU A 279 -6.39 2.12 -20.15
CA GLU A 279 -5.00 2.59 -20.32
C GLU A 279 -4.22 2.63 -18.99
N GLU A 280 -4.83 3.08 -17.89
CA GLU A 280 -4.16 3.09 -16.57
C GLU A 280 -3.97 1.69 -15.96
N PHE A 281 -4.68 0.67 -16.44
CA PHE A 281 -4.50 -0.73 -16.06
C PHE A 281 -3.44 -1.45 -16.92
N LEU A 282 -3.19 -1.01 -18.16
CA LEU A 282 -2.11 -1.55 -19.01
C LEU A 282 -0.79 -0.78 -18.84
N HIS A 283 -0.88 0.51 -18.52
CA HIS A 283 0.23 1.44 -18.43
C HIS A 283 0.16 2.27 -17.13
N PRO A 284 0.18 1.62 -15.94
CA PRO A 284 0.20 2.31 -14.66
C PRO A 284 1.43 3.24 -14.54
N ARG A 285 1.25 4.37 -13.84
CA ARG A 285 2.25 5.44 -13.79
C ARG A 285 3.51 5.00 -13.03
N LEU A 286 4.64 5.01 -13.75
CA LEU A 286 5.98 4.70 -13.24
C LEU A 286 6.95 5.84 -13.62
N ASP A 287 7.41 6.60 -12.63
CA ASP A 287 8.31 7.72 -12.83
C ASP A 287 9.76 7.26 -13.00
N VAL A 288 10.23 7.19 -14.25
CA VAL A 288 11.59 6.75 -14.60
C VAL A 288 12.47 7.96 -14.94
N PRO A 289 13.50 8.30 -14.14
CA PRO A 289 14.42 9.39 -14.45
C PRO A 289 15.25 9.12 -15.73
N SER A 290 15.56 10.17 -16.49
CA SER A 290 16.15 10.07 -17.83
C SER A 290 17.56 9.46 -17.92
N ASP A 291 18.21 9.18 -16.79
CA ASP A 291 19.51 8.47 -16.74
C ASP A 291 19.49 7.22 -15.85
N CYS A 292 18.31 6.74 -15.43
CA CYS A 292 18.08 5.41 -14.88
C CYS A 292 17.77 4.39 -16.00
N SER A 293 17.58 3.13 -15.63
CA SER A 293 16.90 2.11 -16.44
C SER A 293 15.80 1.43 -15.62
N VAL A 294 14.99 0.59 -16.28
CA VAL A 294 14.06 -0.32 -15.60
C VAL A 294 14.58 -1.75 -15.80
N GLU A 295 14.46 -2.58 -14.77
CA GLU A 295 14.75 -4.01 -14.77
C GLU A 295 13.55 -4.75 -14.14
N LEU A 296 13.48 -6.07 -14.28
CA LEU A 296 12.54 -6.87 -13.50
C LEU A 296 12.97 -6.88 -12.02
N SER A 297 12.01 -6.82 -11.11
CA SER A 297 12.23 -7.12 -9.69
C SER A 297 12.22 -8.64 -9.46
N HIS A 298 12.56 -9.10 -8.26
CA HIS A 298 12.39 -10.51 -7.87
C HIS A 298 10.98 -11.04 -8.19
N LYS A 299 9.94 -10.25 -7.85
CA LYS A 299 8.54 -10.60 -8.12
C LYS A 299 8.19 -10.64 -9.62
N GLY A 300 8.92 -9.87 -10.44
CA GLY A 300 8.80 -9.90 -11.89
C GLY A 300 9.44 -11.16 -12.48
N TYR A 301 10.61 -11.58 -12.00
CA TYR A 301 11.22 -12.85 -12.38
C TYR A 301 10.35 -14.03 -11.95
N GLN A 302 9.97 -14.09 -10.67
CA GLN A 302 9.11 -15.15 -10.12
C GLN A 302 7.84 -15.36 -10.95
N PHE A 303 7.04 -14.30 -11.17
CA PHE A 303 5.83 -14.39 -11.99
C PHE A 303 6.06 -14.93 -13.42
N PHE A 304 7.20 -14.60 -14.04
CA PHE A 304 7.53 -15.14 -15.36
C PHE A 304 8.06 -16.57 -15.31
N THR A 305 8.66 -17.02 -14.20
CA THR A 305 8.96 -18.44 -13.95
C THR A 305 7.69 -19.23 -13.69
N ASP A 306 6.81 -18.77 -12.78
CA ASP A 306 5.52 -19.41 -12.46
C ASP A 306 4.70 -19.65 -13.75
N ILE A 307 4.58 -18.63 -14.61
CA ILE A 307 3.87 -18.74 -15.90
C ILE A 307 4.60 -19.61 -16.92
N PHE A 308 5.93 -19.76 -16.83
CA PHE A 308 6.65 -20.70 -17.68
C PHE A 308 6.27 -22.15 -17.32
N GLU A 309 6.43 -22.51 -16.05
CA GLU A 309 6.23 -23.86 -15.52
C GLU A 309 4.77 -24.33 -15.65
N ILE A 310 3.80 -23.41 -15.52
CA ILE A 310 2.36 -23.68 -15.73
C ILE A 310 2.02 -24.02 -17.19
N PHE A 311 2.80 -23.54 -18.16
CA PHE A 311 2.54 -23.74 -19.60
C PHE A 311 3.47 -24.76 -20.28
N ASP A 312 4.59 -25.13 -19.66
CA ASP A 312 5.48 -26.24 -20.02
C ASP A 312 4.79 -27.57 -19.66
N LYS A 313 4.02 -28.14 -20.60
CA LYS A 313 3.10 -29.26 -20.30
C LYS A 313 3.71 -30.64 -20.57
N ASP A 314 4.84 -30.73 -21.26
CA ASP A 314 5.66 -31.94 -21.34
C ASP A 314 6.87 -31.93 -20.38
N GLN A 315 7.08 -30.83 -19.63
CA GLN A 315 8.11 -30.66 -18.59
C GLN A 315 9.54 -30.87 -19.16
N ASP A 316 9.77 -30.34 -20.37
CA ASP A 316 11.07 -30.43 -21.06
C ASP A 316 12.00 -29.24 -20.77
N GLY A 317 11.48 -28.20 -20.10
CA GLY A 317 12.21 -26.98 -19.74
C GLY A 317 12.26 -25.93 -20.84
N ALA A 318 11.53 -26.11 -21.95
CA ALA A 318 11.56 -25.26 -23.13
C ALA A 318 10.20 -25.13 -23.86
N LEU A 319 9.41 -24.10 -23.50
CA LEU A 319 8.11 -23.79 -24.12
C LEU A 319 8.12 -23.89 -25.66
N ASN A 320 7.33 -24.82 -26.19
CA ASN A 320 7.17 -25.01 -27.62
C ASN A 320 6.17 -24.01 -28.23
N LYS A 321 6.06 -23.96 -29.57
CA LYS A 321 5.19 -22.97 -30.22
C LYS A 321 3.72 -23.06 -29.78
N THR A 322 3.20 -24.27 -29.58
CA THR A 322 1.79 -24.48 -29.21
C THR A 322 1.51 -23.98 -27.79
N GLU A 323 2.51 -24.07 -26.91
CA GLU A 323 2.42 -23.57 -25.54
C GLU A 323 2.57 -22.06 -25.47
N LEU A 324 3.48 -21.48 -26.26
CA LEU A 324 3.57 -20.01 -26.42
C LEU A 324 2.27 -19.43 -26.98
N ASP A 325 1.67 -20.07 -27.99
CA ASP A 325 0.38 -19.64 -28.57
C ASP A 325 -0.78 -19.78 -27.56
N ARG A 326 -0.71 -20.72 -26.60
CA ARG A 326 -1.66 -20.85 -25.46
C ARG A 326 -1.42 -19.80 -24.37
N LEU A 327 -0.16 -19.62 -23.95
CA LEU A 327 0.27 -18.67 -22.92
C LEU A 327 -0.18 -17.25 -23.27
N PHE A 328 0.03 -16.84 -24.53
CA PHE A 328 -0.37 -15.52 -25.00
C PHE A 328 -1.87 -15.39 -25.39
N ASN A 329 -2.72 -16.42 -25.22
CA ASN A 329 -4.15 -16.37 -25.56
C ASN A 329 -4.95 -15.35 -24.71
N THR A 330 -4.49 -15.03 -23.50
CA THR A 330 -5.04 -13.97 -22.63
C THR A 330 -4.58 -12.55 -23.02
N SER A 331 -3.77 -12.42 -24.08
CA SER A 331 -3.16 -11.17 -24.57
C SER A 331 -3.55 -10.88 -26.03
N PRO A 332 -3.10 -9.76 -26.64
CA PRO A 332 -3.26 -9.50 -28.07
C PRO A 332 -2.46 -10.47 -28.98
N GLY A 333 -1.53 -11.25 -28.43
CA GLY A 333 -0.62 -12.16 -29.15
C GLY A 333 0.82 -12.06 -28.64
N ASN A 334 1.75 -12.84 -29.22
CA ASN A 334 3.15 -12.82 -28.81
C ASN A 334 3.83 -11.45 -29.12
N PRO A 335 4.41 -10.75 -28.13
CA PRO A 335 4.97 -9.39 -28.28
C PRO A 335 6.21 -9.33 -29.19
N TRP A 336 6.90 -10.45 -29.38
CA TRP A 336 8.14 -10.55 -30.16
C TRP A 336 7.94 -11.17 -31.54
N SER A 337 6.69 -11.41 -31.95
CA SER A 337 6.30 -11.92 -33.27
C SER A 337 6.91 -11.16 -34.45
N GLY A 338 7.18 -9.85 -34.28
CA GLY A 338 7.87 -9.01 -35.28
C GLY A 338 9.41 -8.95 -35.17
N GLN A 339 10.03 -9.66 -34.21
CA GLN A 339 11.44 -9.53 -33.84
C GLN A 339 12.31 -10.76 -34.18
N ASN A 340 11.79 -11.73 -34.95
CA ASN A 340 12.41 -13.03 -35.21
C ASN A 340 12.63 -13.89 -33.94
N PHE A 341 11.86 -13.70 -32.88
CA PHE A 341 11.84 -14.60 -31.73
C PHE A 341 11.47 -16.04 -32.18
N PRO A 342 12.17 -17.09 -31.75
CA PRO A 342 13.15 -17.14 -30.65
C PRO A 342 14.63 -17.10 -31.08
N ASP A 343 14.98 -16.52 -32.23
CA ASP A 343 16.38 -16.29 -32.63
C ASP A 343 17.05 -15.10 -31.93
N THR A 344 16.31 -14.36 -31.10
CA THR A 344 16.80 -13.29 -30.23
C THR A 344 17.40 -13.78 -28.90
N THR A 345 17.22 -15.05 -28.55
CA THR A 345 17.54 -15.60 -27.23
C THR A 345 17.97 -17.07 -27.32
N VAL A 346 18.34 -17.68 -26.18
CA VAL A 346 18.69 -19.11 -26.09
C VAL A 346 17.43 -19.98 -26.29
N ALA A 347 17.57 -20.97 -27.16
CA ALA A 347 16.53 -21.95 -27.48
C ALA A 347 17.16 -23.36 -27.50
N SER A 348 16.33 -24.39 -27.32
CA SER A 348 16.75 -25.79 -27.47
C SER A 348 17.12 -26.13 -28.92
N ASP A 349 17.74 -27.28 -29.16
CA ASP A 349 18.07 -27.76 -30.52
C ASP A 349 16.83 -27.87 -31.43
N ASN A 350 15.64 -28.09 -30.84
CA ASN A 350 14.35 -28.13 -31.53
C ASN A 350 13.77 -26.73 -31.83
N GLY A 351 14.42 -25.66 -31.36
CA GLY A 351 13.96 -24.28 -31.49
C GLY A 351 12.92 -23.83 -30.45
N ALA A 352 12.69 -24.61 -29.40
CA ALA A 352 11.77 -24.27 -28.31
C ALA A 352 12.45 -23.37 -27.26
N VAL A 353 11.68 -22.60 -26.49
CA VAL A 353 12.22 -21.49 -25.68
C VAL A 353 12.51 -21.93 -24.26
N THR A 354 13.78 -22.13 -23.94
CA THR A 354 14.24 -22.45 -22.58
C THR A 354 13.83 -21.40 -21.54
N LEU A 355 13.68 -21.79 -20.27
CA LEU A 355 13.40 -20.86 -19.16
C LEU A 355 14.44 -19.71 -19.10
N GLN A 356 15.73 -20.04 -19.23
CA GLN A 356 16.82 -19.06 -19.35
C GLN A 356 16.56 -18.07 -20.50
N GLY A 357 16.20 -18.58 -21.68
CA GLY A 357 15.91 -17.76 -22.86
C GLY A 357 14.67 -16.87 -22.71
N TRP A 358 13.64 -17.36 -22.00
CA TRP A 358 12.42 -16.64 -21.67
C TRP A 358 12.67 -15.48 -20.69
N LEU A 359 13.33 -15.73 -19.57
CA LEU A 359 13.69 -14.71 -18.58
C LEU A 359 14.67 -13.68 -19.17
N ALA A 360 15.61 -14.10 -20.01
CA ALA A 360 16.48 -13.21 -20.77
C ALA A 360 15.68 -12.30 -21.72
N GLN A 361 14.72 -12.84 -22.47
CA GLN A 361 13.88 -12.07 -23.40
C GLN A 361 12.99 -11.05 -22.67
N TRP A 362 12.41 -11.40 -21.52
CA TRP A 362 11.68 -10.43 -20.68
C TRP A 362 12.60 -9.38 -20.05
N SER A 363 13.82 -9.74 -19.66
CA SER A 363 14.84 -8.80 -19.17
C SER A 363 15.22 -7.77 -20.24
N MET A 364 15.43 -8.20 -21.49
CA MET A 364 15.67 -7.31 -22.63
C MET A 364 14.45 -6.43 -22.93
N THR A 365 13.25 -7.00 -22.95
CA THR A 365 12.00 -6.26 -23.21
C THR A 365 11.80 -5.16 -22.18
N THR A 366 12.05 -5.46 -20.91
CA THR A 366 11.93 -4.50 -19.80
C THR A 366 12.97 -3.38 -19.87
N LEU A 367 14.22 -3.71 -20.22
CA LEU A 367 15.30 -2.72 -20.36
C LEU A 367 15.06 -1.75 -21.53
N LEU A 368 14.49 -2.23 -22.64
CA LEU A 368 14.29 -1.44 -23.86
C LEU A 368 12.92 -0.73 -23.90
N GLU A 369 11.87 -1.37 -23.41
CA GLU A 369 10.48 -0.90 -23.50
C GLU A 369 9.60 -1.43 -22.33
N TYR A 370 9.92 -1.03 -21.10
CA TYR A 370 9.19 -1.46 -19.88
C TYR A 370 7.66 -1.30 -19.93
N LYS A 371 7.14 -0.39 -20.78
CA LYS A 371 5.69 -0.23 -20.98
C LYS A 371 5.03 -1.45 -21.60
N THR A 372 5.75 -2.14 -22.49
CA THR A 372 5.32 -3.42 -23.08
C THR A 372 5.35 -4.50 -22.00
N THR A 373 6.35 -4.54 -21.11
CA THR A 373 6.32 -5.42 -19.94
C THR A 373 5.11 -5.15 -19.04
N LEU A 374 4.82 -3.89 -18.70
CA LEU A 374 3.63 -3.53 -17.88
C LEU A 374 2.31 -4.00 -18.53
N ALA A 375 2.12 -3.76 -19.82
CA ALA A 375 0.92 -4.22 -20.52
C ALA A 375 0.80 -5.75 -20.53
N TYR A 376 1.90 -6.48 -20.67
CA TYR A 376 1.87 -7.95 -20.64
C TYR A 376 1.73 -8.55 -19.24
N LEU A 377 2.27 -7.91 -18.20
CA LEU A 377 1.93 -8.23 -16.80
C LEU A 377 0.42 -8.07 -16.57
N ALA A 378 -0.18 -7.00 -17.10
CA ALA A 378 -1.62 -6.77 -17.05
C ALA A 378 -2.45 -7.77 -17.90
N TYR A 379 -1.97 -8.15 -19.09
CA TYR A 379 -2.63 -9.15 -19.95
C TYR A 379 -2.59 -10.56 -19.35
N LEU A 380 -1.41 -10.98 -18.85
CA LEU A 380 -1.17 -12.31 -18.27
C LEU A 380 -1.67 -12.45 -16.83
N GLY A 381 -2.12 -11.37 -16.19
CA GLY A 381 -2.83 -11.40 -14.91
C GLY A 381 -1.94 -11.37 -13.67
N TYR A 382 -0.87 -10.57 -13.68
CA TYR A 382 0.02 -10.35 -12.54
C TYR A 382 -0.77 -10.11 -11.22
N PRO A 383 -0.52 -10.88 -10.15
CA PRO A 383 -1.44 -10.98 -9.02
C PRO A 383 -1.39 -9.78 -8.07
N GLU A 384 -0.24 -9.10 -7.94
CA GLU A 384 -0.10 -7.96 -7.03
C GLU A 384 -0.55 -6.63 -7.67
N THR A 385 -1.10 -5.74 -6.84
CA THR A 385 -1.39 -4.36 -7.23
C THR A 385 -0.62 -3.38 -6.34
N PRO A 386 0.00 -2.33 -6.91
CA PRO A 386 0.11 -2.02 -8.34
C PRO A 386 1.11 -2.94 -9.06
N GLN A 387 0.85 -3.23 -10.34
CA GLN A 387 1.70 -4.05 -11.22
C GLN A 387 3.14 -3.55 -11.34
N THR A 388 3.39 -2.26 -11.04
CA THR A 388 4.72 -1.66 -11.03
C THR A 388 5.66 -2.28 -9.99
N SER A 389 5.15 -3.03 -9.01
CA SER A 389 5.94 -3.85 -8.07
C SER A 389 6.75 -4.97 -8.74
N ALA A 390 6.34 -5.44 -9.92
CA ALA A 390 7.09 -6.38 -10.74
C ALA A 390 8.40 -5.78 -11.31
N LEU A 391 8.57 -4.45 -11.27
CA LEU A 391 9.67 -3.74 -11.91
C LEU A 391 10.50 -2.95 -10.89
N GLN A 392 11.82 -2.86 -11.11
CA GLN A 392 12.70 -1.98 -10.34
C GLN A 392 13.29 -0.86 -11.22
N VAL A 393 13.33 0.36 -10.68
CA VAL A 393 14.04 1.49 -11.30
C VAL A 393 15.46 1.55 -10.75
N THR A 394 16.45 1.48 -11.64
CA THR A 394 17.86 1.35 -11.27
C THR A 394 18.49 2.69 -10.86
N GLN A 395 19.70 2.65 -10.31
CA GLN A 395 20.43 3.88 -9.96
C GLN A 395 20.89 4.64 -11.23
N PRO A 396 20.96 5.99 -11.19
CA PRO A 396 21.40 6.79 -12.33
C PRO A 396 22.77 6.35 -12.87
N ARG A 397 22.86 6.04 -14.17
CA ARG A 397 24.08 5.57 -14.86
C ARG A 397 25.28 6.51 -14.66
N LYS A 398 25.04 7.82 -14.46
CA LYS A 398 26.08 8.83 -14.14
C LYS A 398 26.64 8.70 -12.72
N LYS A 399 25.89 8.14 -11.77
CA LYS A 399 26.30 7.83 -10.39
C LYS A 399 27.14 6.55 -10.38
N ASP A 400 26.68 5.53 -11.09
CA ASP A 400 27.39 4.26 -11.31
C ASP A 400 28.76 4.49 -11.96
N ARG A 401 28.80 5.18 -13.13
CA ARG A 401 30.05 5.51 -13.84
C ARG A 401 31.00 6.40 -13.01
N LYS A 402 30.53 7.11 -11.98
CA LYS A 402 31.38 7.86 -11.03
C LYS A 402 31.91 7.00 -9.88
N LYS A 403 31.10 6.07 -9.35
CA LYS A 403 31.52 5.13 -8.29
C LYS A 403 32.47 4.05 -8.82
N GLY A 404 32.29 3.63 -10.08
CA GLY A 404 33.13 2.65 -10.76
C GLY A 404 32.82 1.17 -10.46
N LYS A 405 31.83 0.90 -9.61
CA LYS A 405 31.19 -0.41 -9.44
C LYS A 405 29.70 -0.25 -9.74
N VAL A 406 29.16 -1.12 -10.60
CA VAL A 406 27.74 -1.15 -10.97
C VAL A 406 27.04 -2.29 -10.21
N THR A 407 25.76 -2.11 -9.86
CA THR A 407 24.94 -3.10 -9.12
C THR A 407 23.68 -3.51 -9.87
N ARG A 408 23.65 -3.30 -11.18
CA ARG A 408 22.55 -3.62 -12.09
C ARG A 408 22.69 -5.06 -12.61
N ASN A 409 21.58 -5.66 -13.02
CA ASN A 409 21.55 -7.03 -13.52
C ASN A 409 21.49 -7.11 -15.05
N VAL A 410 21.04 -6.06 -15.75
CA VAL A 410 20.88 -6.05 -17.21
C VAL A 410 21.73 -4.94 -17.85
N PHE A 411 22.58 -5.31 -18.81
CA PHE A 411 23.56 -4.41 -19.44
C PHE A 411 23.33 -4.26 -20.94
N LEU A 412 23.26 -3.01 -21.44
CA LEU A 412 23.09 -2.73 -22.87
C LEU A 412 24.43 -2.52 -23.57
N THR A 413 24.73 -3.31 -24.60
CA THR A 413 25.99 -3.27 -25.35
C THR A 413 25.75 -3.02 -26.83
N TYR A 414 26.42 -2.00 -27.38
CA TYR A 414 26.35 -1.67 -28.80
C TYR A 414 27.53 -2.27 -29.56
N VAL A 415 27.24 -3.02 -30.64
CA VAL A 415 28.24 -3.73 -31.45
C VAL A 415 28.41 -3.00 -32.78
N CYS A 416 29.50 -2.23 -32.90
CA CYS A 416 29.76 -1.31 -34.01
C CYS A 416 30.96 -1.75 -34.85
N GLY A 417 30.91 -1.52 -36.17
CA GLY A 417 31.97 -1.96 -37.08
C GLY A 417 31.53 -2.21 -38.52
N ALA A 418 32.50 -2.35 -39.42
CA ALA A 418 32.30 -2.33 -40.86
C ALA A 418 31.35 -3.44 -41.37
N ALA A 419 30.81 -3.27 -42.58
CA ALA A 419 30.14 -4.35 -43.31
C ALA A 419 31.09 -5.56 -43.45
N GLY A 420 30.57 -6.78 -43.30
CA GLY A 420 31.38 -8.01 -43.37
C GLY A 420 32.29 -8.31 -42.18
N SER A 421 32.40 -7.43 -41.16
CA SER A 421 33.28 -7.60 -39.99
C SER A 421 32.83 -8.68 -38.96
N GLY A 422 31.78 -9.46 -39.26
CA GLY A 422 31.35 -10.57 -38.41
C GLY A 422 30.53 -10.20 -37.17
N LYS A 423 30.05 -8.95 -37.05
CA LYS A 423 29.18 -8.50 -35.93
C LYS A 423 28.00 -9.44 -35.69
N THR A 424 27.24 -9.73 -36.75
CA THR A 424 26.05 -10.60 -36.68
C THR A 424 26.40 -12.05 -36.33
N SER A 425 27.60 -12.51 -36.72
CA SER A 425 28.13 -13.82 -36.31
C SER A 425 28.42 -13.84 -34.81
N LEU A 426 28.97 -12.76 -34.25
CA LEU A 426 29.23 -12.63 -32.81
C LEU A 426 27.92 -12.57 -32.00
N LEU A 427 26.90 -11.84 -32.49
CA LEU A 427 25.56 -11.85 -31.89
C LEU A 427 24.93 -13.25 -31.92
N ARG A 428 24.98 -13.96 -33.05
CA ARG A 428 24.45 -15.33 -33.16
C ARG A 428 25.16 -16.33 -32.25
N ALA A 429 26.49 -16.23 -32.14
CA ALA A 429 27.29 -17.07 -31.24
C ALA A 429 26.89 -16.90 -29.77
N PHE A 430 26.56 -15.67 -29.35
CA PHE A 430 26.18 -15.36 -27.98
C PHE A 430 24.87 -16.05 -27.52
N VAL A 431 23.94 -16.29 -28.45
CA VAL A 431 22.69 -17.04 -28.23
C VAL A 431 22.74 -18.49 -28.76
N GLY A 432 23.94 -19.04 -28.93
CA GLY A 432 24.17 -20.44 -29.34
C GLY A 432 23.78 -20.78 -30.79
N LYS A 433 23.36 -19.81 -31.60
CA LYS A 433 22.81 -20.05 -32.95
C LYS A 433 23.94 -20.37 -33.95
N PRO A 434 23.74 -21.32 -34.88
CA PRO A 434 24.80 -21.81 -35.75
C PRO A 434 25.37 -20.73 -36.69
N TYR A 435 26.68 -20.87 -37.00
CA TYR A 435 27.42 -19.98 -37.88
C TYR A 435 26.93 -20.05 -39.33
N LEU A 436 26.55 -18.89 -39.88
CA LEU A 436 26.13 -18.75 -41.27
C LEU A 436 27.36 -18.53 -42.17
N LYS A 437 27.54 -19.40 -43.17
CA LYS A 437 28.63 -19.31 -44.17
C LYS A 437 28.38 -18.23 -45.24
N HIS A 438 27.15 -17.76 -45.38
CA HIS A 438 26.76 -16.73 -46.33
C HIS A 438 26.61 -15.38 -45.61
N TYR A 439 27.04 -14.30 -46.25
CA TYR A 439 26.95 -12.95 -45.69
C TYR A 439 25.61 -12.31 -46.05
N GLU A 440 24.81 -12.01 -45.01
CA GLU A 440 23.56 -11.27 -45.13
C GLU A 440 23.76 -9.85 -44.56
N PRO A 441 23.51 -8.77 -45.35
CA PRO A 441 23.68 -7.41 -44.86
C PRO A 441 22.63 -7.01 -43.81
N THR A 442 23.08 -6.52 -42.66
CA THR A 442 22.22 -5.98 -41.60
C THR A 442 21.40 -4.77 -42.10
N THR A 443 20.10 -4.96 -42.33
CA THR A 443 19.19 -3.91 -42.86
C THR A 443 18.36 -3.20 -41.80
N LYS A 444 18.07 -3.87 -40.68
CA LYS A 444 17.32 -3.36 -39.51
C LYS A 444 18.23 -3.33 -38.27
N MET A 445 17.71 -2.88 -37.14
CA MET A 445 18.34 -3.15 -35.84
C MET A 445 18.13 -4.62 -35.48
N ILE A 446 19.15 -5.29 -34.96
CA ILE A 446 19.08 -6.65 -34.40
C ILE A 446 19.43 -6.52 -32.91
N SER A 447 18.62 -7.15 -32.04
CA SER A 447 18.91 -7.27 -30.61
C SER A 447 18.94 -8.75 -30.25
N VAL A 448 19.92 -9.17 -29.47
CA VAL A 448 19.98 -10.51 -28.87
C VAL A 448 20.29 -10.40 -27.38
N VAL A 449 19.84 -11.37 -26.60
CA VAL A 449 20.05 -11.41 -25.15
C VAL A 449 20.33 -12.84 -24.68
N ASN A 450 21.25 -12.96 -23.73
CA ASN A 450 21.54 -14.18 -22.99
C ASN A 450 22.10 -13.77 -21.61
N SER A 451 22.15 -14.69 -20.67
CA SER A 451 22.86 -14.51 -19.41
C SER A 451 24.34 -14.89 -19.48
N VAL A 452 25.12 -14.36 -18.54
CA VAL A 452 26.55 -14.57 -18.36
C VAL A 452 26.84 -14.59 -16.86
N ASP A 453 27.33 -15.72 -16.34
CA ASP A 453 27.68 -15.83 -14.94
C ASP A 453 28.96 -15.08 -14.60
N ILE A 454 28.89 -14.22 -13.57
CA ILE A 454 30.07 -13.56 -13.01
C ILE A 454 30.03 -13.65 -11.48
N ASN A 455 31.09 -14.24 -10.91
CA ASN A 455 31.31 -14.42 -9.48
C ASN A 455 30.16 -15.15 -8.76
N GLY A 456 29.55 -16.16 -9.39
CA GLY A 456 28.41 -16.88 -8.84
C GLY A 456 27.08 -16.12 -8.90
N SER A 457 26.98 -15.08 -9.73
CA SER A 457 25.72 -14.37 -9.97
C SER A 457 25.43 -14.25 -11.46
N GLU A 458 24.22 -14.63 -11.87
CA GLU A 458 23.75 -14.49 -13.25
C GLU A 458 23.59 -13.00 -13.62
N LYS A 459 24.00 -12.59 -14.82
CA LYS A 459 23.83 -11.23 -15.35
C LYS A 459 23.39 -11.27 -16.81
N TYR A 460 22.39 -10.48 -17.18
CA TYR A 460 21.88 -10.44 -18.55
C TYR A 460 22.63 -9.39 -19.38
N LEU A 461 23.07 -9.78 -20.57
CA LEU A 461 23.78 -8.91 -21.51
C LEU A 461 22.94 -8.79 -22.79
N VAL A 462 22.54 -7.57 -23.16
CA VAL A 462 21.79 -7.27 -24.38
C VAL A 462 22.76 -6.73 -25.43
N LEU A 463 22.97 -7.45 -26.52
CA LEU A 463 23.80 -7.02 -27.65
C LEU A 463 22.92 -6.43 -28.75
N GLN A 464 23.20 -5.20 -29.19
CA GLN A 464 22.51 -4.56 -30.33
C GLN A 464 23.47 -4.29 -31.49
N GLU A 465 23.08 -4.74 -32.69
CA GLU A 465 23.70 -4.37 -33.95
C GLU A 465 22.75 -3.44 -34.75
N PHE A 466 23.32 -2.41 -35.37
CA PHE A 466 22.57 -1.47 -36.21
C PHE A 466 22.89 -1.67 -37.69
N GLY A 467 21.86 -1.73 -38.54
CA GLY A 467 22.03 -1.63 -39.99
C GLY A 467 22.66 -0.31 -40.41
N SER A 468 23.37 -0.30 -41.53
CA SER A 468 24.26 0.80 -41.97
C SER A 468 23.60 2.18 -42.11
N LYS A 469 22.28 2.21 -42.31
CA LYS A 469 21.49 3.45 -42.35
C LYS A 469 21.20 4.03 -40.96
N TYR A 470 21.11 3.18 -39.94
CA TYR A 470 20.71 3.53 -38.57
C TYR A 470 21.90 3.74 -37.62
N GLU A 471 23.03 3.05 -37.83
CA GLU A 471 24.24 3.22 -36.99
C GLU A 471 24.67 4.72 -36.88
N PRO A 472 24.72 5.51 -37.97
CA PRO A 472 25.06 6.94 -37.88
C PRO A 472 23.99 7.78 -37.16
N GLU A 473 22.73 7.36 -37.15
CA GLU A 473 21.63 8.08 -36.49
C GLU A 473 21.65 7.85 -34.98
N VAL A 474 21.88 6.60 -34.57
CA VAL A 474 22.04 6.20 -33.16
C VAL A 474 23.26 6.89 -32.56
N LEU A 475 24.43 6.77 -33.20
CA LEU A 475 25.70 7.26 -32.65
C LEU A 475 25.80 8.79 -32.55
N ARG A 476 25.03 9.55 -33.35
CA ARG A 476 24.94 11.02 -33.25
C ARG A 476 24.16 11.51 -32.03
N SER A 477 23.29 10.67 -31.46
CA SER A 477 22.39 11.09 -30.39
C SER A 477 22.95 10.69 -29.03
N SER A 478 23.42 11.67 -28.24
CA SER A 478 23.85 11.42 -26.85
C SER A 478 22.77 10.69 -26.06
N LYS A 479 21.49 11.02 -26.26
CA LYS A 479 20.36 10.31 -25.60
C LYS A 479 20.29 8.82 -25.96
N LYS A 480 20.71 8.42 -27.17
CA LYS A 480 20.76 7.01 -27.58
C LYS A 480 22.08 6.33 -27.20
N THR A 481 23.20 7.04 -27.12
CA THR A 481 24.49 6.44 -26.73
C THR A 481 24.72 6.41 -25.23
N ASP A 482 24.18 7.34 -24.46
CA ASP A 482 24.33 7.40 -23.00
C ASP A 482 23.62 6.25 -22.26
N VAL A 483 22.62 5.60 -22.89
CA VAL A 483 21.96 4.39 -22.35
C VAL A 483 22.75 3.10 -22.56
N ALA A 484 23.82 3.10 -23.38
CA ALA A 484 24.72 1.96 -23.49
C ALA A 484 25.65 1.85 -22.27
N ASP A 485 25.85 0.64 -21.77
CA ASP A 485 26.85 0.32 -20.74
C ASP A 485 28.23 0.09 -21.35
N LEU A 486 28.28 -0.44 -22.58
CA LEU A 486 29.51 -0.80 -23.30
C LEU A 486 29.34 -0.56 -24.81
N ILE A 487 30.41 -0.13 -25.47
CA ILE A 487 30.55 -0.21 -26.93
C ILE A 487 31.64 -1.24 -27.27
N VAL A 488 31.29 -2.21 -28.11
CA VAL A 488 32.19 -3.21 -28.67
C VAL A 488 32.51 -2.83 -30.10
N TYR A 489 33.76 -2.43 -30.35
CA TYR A 489 34.25 -2.16 -31.70
C TYR A 489 34.80 -3.44 -32.31
N VAL A 490 34.11 -3.93 -33.33
CA VAL A 490 34.44 -5.14 -34.06
C VAL A 490 35.19 -4.78 -35.35
N TYR A 491 36.33 -5.41 -35.59
CA TYR A 491 37.04 -5.37 -36.86
C TYR A 491 37.49 -6.77 -37.29
N ASP A 492 37.54 -6.98 -38.60
CA ASP A 492 38.04 -8.20 -39.22
C ASP A 492 39.58 -8.20 -39.21
N SER A 493 40.20 -9.23 -38.64
CA SER A 493 41.68 -9.33 -38.61
C SER A 493 42.30 -9.60 -39.98
N SER A 494 41.53 -10.05 -40.96
CA SER A 494 41.98 -10.33 -42.33
C SER A 494 41.74 -9.19 -43.33
N ASP A 495 40.81 -8.26 -43.06
CA ASP A 495 40.67 -7.03 -43.86
C ASP A 495 41.59 -5.92 -43.33
N THR A 496 42.56 -5.54 -44.17
CA THR A 496 43.50 -4.42 -43.93
C THR A 496 42.86 -3.08 -43.57
N ASN A 497 41.58 -2.83 -43.91
CA ASN A 497 40.94 -1.53 -43.72
C ASN A 497 39.99 -1.51 -42.50
N SER A 498 39.61 -2.67 -41.96
CA SER A 498 38.52 -2.85 -41.00
C SER A 498 38.73 -2.05 -39.71
N PHE A 499 39.97 -2.02 -39.20
CA PHE A 499 40.30 -1.26 -37.99
C PHE A 499 40.20 0.26 -38.18
N SER A 500 40.47 0.77 -39.38
CA SER A 500 40.39 2.22 -39.65
C SER A 500 38.95 2.74 -39.52
N TYR A 501 37.95 1.92 -39.90
CA TYR A 501 36.54 2.25 -39.80
C TYR A 501 36.11 2.53 -38.35
N ILE A 502 36.40 1.60 -37.43
CA ILE A 502 36.05 1.76 -36.01
C ILE A 502 36.85 2.87 -35.32
N SER A 503 38.12 3.08 -35.70
CA SER A 503 38.94 4.20 -35.21
C SER A 503 38.33 5.55 -35.60
N ASN A 504 37.86 5.68 -36.84
CA ASN A 504 37.22 6.90 -37.35
C ASN A 504 35.84 7.11 -36.71
N LEU A 505 35.01 6.07 -36.62
CA LEU A 505 33.67 6.11 -36.03
C LEU A 505 33.71 6.56 -34.55
N ARG A 506 34.64 6.03 -33.74
CA ARG A 506 34.84 6.46 -32.33
C ARG A 506 35.17 7.94 -32.22
N GLN A 507 36.04 8.44 -33.10
CA GLN A 507 36.46 9.85 -33.12
C GLN A 507 35.34 10.77 -33.61
N GLN A 508 34.69 10.43 -34.72
CA GLN A 508 33.63 11.22 -35.36
C GLN A 508 32.46 11.52 -34.41
N TYR A 509 32.07 10.53 -33.59
CA TYR A 509 30.94 10.67 -32.66
C TYR A 509 31.38 10.92 -31.20
N SER A 510 32.67 11.19 -30.96
CA SER A 510 33.22 11.58 -29.65
C SER A 510 32.90 10.64 -28.47
N LEU A 511 32.77 9.34 -28.73
CA LEU A 511 32.20 8.31 -27.83
C LEU A 511 33.09 7.94 -26.62
N ASN A 512 34.05 8.80 -26.26
CA ASN A 512 35.12 8.56 -25.29
C ASN A 512 34.68 8.64 -23.82
N HIS A 513 33.38 8.79 -23.55
CA HIS A 513 32.80 8.79 -22.20
C HIS A 513 32.11 7.46 -21.84
N ILE A 514 32.06 6.51 -22.78
CA ILE A 514 31.43 5.21 -22.63
C ILE A 514 32.53 4.13 -22.55
N PRO A 515 32.41 3.10 -21.68
CA PRO A 515 33.31 1.96 -21.67
C PRO A 515 33.43 1.32 -23.05
N THR A 516 34.63 0.88 -23.42
CA THR A 516 34.97 0.41 -24.76
C THR A 516 35.71 -0.93 -24.72
N LEU A 517 35.31 -1.86 -25.58
CA LEU A 517 36.05 -3.09 -25.90
C LEU A 517 36.41 -3.08 -27.40
N PHE A 518 37.58 -3.63 -27.75
CA PHE A 518 37.95 -3.91 -29.14
C PHE A 518 38.01 -5.43 -29.36
N VAL A 519 37.40 -5.91 -30.45
CA VAL A 519 37.34 -7.33 -30.81
C VAL A 519 37.83 -7.51 -32.24
N ALA A 520 38.77 -8.44 -32.43
CA ALA A 520 39.33 -8.85 -33.71
C ALA A 520 38.67 -10.17 -34.13
N THR A 521 37.76 -10.12 -35.11
CA THR A 521 37.05 -11.30 -35.61
C THR A 521 37.80 -11.97 -36.75
N LYS A 522 37.51 -13.26 -36.96
CA LYS A 522 38.10 -14.13 -37.99
C LYS A 522 39.59 -14.42 -37.74
N SER A 523 39.94 -14.71 -36.48
CA SER A 523 41.29 -15.15 -36.09
C SER A 523 41.69 -16.53 -36.66
N ASP A 524 40.78 -17.21 -37.35
CA ASP A 524 41.01 -18.41 -38.17
C ASP A 524 41.57 -18.10 -39.58
N LEU A 525 41.69 -16.82 -39.94
CA LEU A 525 42.27 -16.34 -41.20
C LEU A 525 43.61 -15.63 -40.95
N ASP A 526 44.44 -15.54 -41.99
CA ASP A 526 45.74 -14.87 -41.91
C ASP A 526 45.62 -13.42 -41.42
N LEU A 527 46.43 -13.07 -40.41
CA LEU A 527 46.43 -11.76 -39.78
C LEU A 527 46.98 -10.69 -40.73
N ALA A 528 46.09 -9.82 -41.23
CA ALA A 528 46.44 -8.73 -42.13
C ALA A 528 46.89 -7.48 -41.37
N GLN A 529 48.01 -6.90 -41.80
CA GLN A 529 48.51 -5.63 -41.27
C GLN A 529 47.50 -4.51 -41.54
N GLN A 530 47.07 -3.83 -40.48
CA GLN A 530 46.00 -2.84 -40.56
C GLN A 530 46.52 -1.51 -41.10
N ARG A 531 45.80 -0.94 -42.08
CA ARG A 531 46.06 0.36 -42.74
C ARG A 531 45.57 1.50 -41.86
N HIS A 532 46.30 1.71 -40.77
CA HIS A 532 46.05 2.73 -39.76
C HIS A 532 47.40 3.23 -39.22
N GLU A 533 47.46 4.47 -38.69
CA GLU A 533 48.70 5.11 -38.21
C GLU A 533 49.47 4.27 -37.17
N VAL A 534 48.76 3.44 -36.43
CA VAL A 534 49.27 2.45 -35.49
C VAL A 534 48.45 1.17 -35.56
N GLN A 535 49.09 0.04 -35.27
CA GLN A 535 48.40 -1.25 -35.18
C GLN A 535 47.45 -1.31 -33.97
N PRO A 536 46.44 -2.22 -33.97
CA PRO A 536 45.34 -2.22 -33.01
C PRO A 536 45.76 -2.34 -31.54
N ASP A 537 46.78 -3.13 -31.25
CA ASP A 537 47.32 -3.32 -29.90
C ASP A 537 48.00 -2.03 -29.35
N VAL A 538 48.80 -1.36 -30.18
CA VAL A 538 49.42 -0.07 -29.88
C VAL A 538 48.36 1.02 -29.71
N TYR A 539 47.30 1.01 -30.53
CA TYR A 539 46.19 1.95 -30.40
C TYR A 539 45.46 1.80 -29.05
N CYS A 540 45.11 0.57 -28.66
CA CYS A 540 44.42 0.33 -27.39
C CYS A 540 45.30 0.70 -26.19
N ARG A 541 46.59 0.33 -26.20
CA ARG A 541 47.55 0.73 -25.15
C ARG A 541 47.67 2.26 -25.03
N ARG A 542 47.70 3.00 -26.15
CA ARG A 542 47.71 4.48 -26.15
C ARG A 542 46.47 5.11 -25.52
N LEU A 543 45.34 4.40 -25.47
CA LEU A 543 44.09 4.85 -24.84
C LEU A 543 43.95 4.40 -23.38
N ASN A 544 44.96 3.72 -22.82
CA ASN A 544 44.89 2.97 -21.55
C ASN A 544 43.84 1.83 -21.53
N LEU A 545 43.51 1.26 -22.69
CA LEU A 545 42.60 0.12 -22.83
C LEU A 545 43.38 -1.20 -22.92
N GLN A 546 42.71 -2.32 -22.65
CA GLN A 546 43.23 -3.65 -22.95
C GLN A 546 43.39 -3.85 -24.47
N VAL A 547 44.32 -4.73 -24.87
CA VAL A 547 44.52 -5.10 -26.28
C VAL A 547 43.27 -5.79 -26.85
N PRO A 548 43.05 -5.77 -28.18
CA PRO A 548 41.87 -6.39 -28.77
C PRO A 548 41.78 -7.90 -28.46
N VAL A 549 40.57 -8.35 -28.15
CA VAL A 549 40.28 -9.79 -27.96
C VAL A 549 40.11 -10.44 -29.32
N ALA A 550 40.92 -11.45 -29.64
CA ALA A 550 40.83 -12.19 -30.90
C ALA A 550 39.82 -13.33 -30.80
N VAL A 551 38.92 -13.46 -31.77
CA VAL A 551 37.85 -14.48 -31.79
C VAL A 551 37.62 -15.07 -33.18
N SER A 552 37.28 -16.36 -33.23
CA SER A 552 36.70 -17.01 -34.41
C SER A 552 35.37 -17.66 -34.08
N VAL A 553 34.29 -17.14 -34.66
CA VAL A 553 32.96 -17.77 -34.59
C VAL A 553 32.90 -19.05 -35.43
N LYS A 554 33.70 -19.15 -36.49
CA LYS A 554 33.76 -20.33 -37.36
C LYS A 554 34.32 -21.55 -36.62
N ASP A 555 35.32 -21.32 -35.77
CA ASP A 555 36.10 -22.36 -35.10
C ASP A 555 35.80 -22.44 -33.58
N GLY A 556 34.76 -21.75 -33.11
CA GLY A 556 34.31 -21.76 -31.71
C GLY A 556 35.20 -21.01 -30.71
N GLN A 557 36.27 -20.37 -31.16
CA GLN A 557 37.27 -19.70 -30.32
C GLN A 557 36.76 -18.34 -29.83
N MET A 558 35.98 -18.32 -28.74
CA MET A 558 35.34 -17.12 -28.19
C MET A 558 36.18 -16.30 -27.20
N ALA A 559 37.29 -16.83 -26.69
CA ALA A 559 38.22 -16.15 -25.76
C ALA A 559 37.51 -15.41 -24.59
N ASP A 560 36.46 -16.04 -24.05
CA ASP A 560 35.60 -15.55 -22.95
C ASP A 560 35.04 -14.13 -23.15
N VAL A 561 34.92 -13.69 -24.42
CA VAL A 561 34.63 -12.30 -24.77
C VAL A 561 33.35 -11.76 -24.12
N PHE A 562 32.35 -12.61 -23.86
CA PHE A 562 31.09 -12.21 -23.20
C PHE A 562 31.25 -12.00 -21.69
N HIS A 563 32.04 -12.83 -20.99
CA HIS A 563 32.45 -12.54 -19.60
C HIS A 563 33.29 -11.26 -19.53
N VAL A 564 34.16 -11.01 -20.53
CA VAL A 564 34.92 -9.76 -20.63
C VAL A 564 33.97 -8.56 -20.84
N MET A 565 32.96 -8.66 -21.70
CA MET A 565 31.95 -7.59 -21.88
C MET A 565 31.21 -7.28 -20.57
N CYS A 566 30.64 -8.29 -19.92
CA CYS A 566 29.89 -8.10 -18.67
C CYS A 566 30.79 -7.62 -17.51
N GLY A 567 32.03 -8.13 -17.42
CA GLY A 567 33.03 -7.68 -16.45
C GLY A 567 33.42 -6.20 -16.61
N ILE A 568 33.47 -5.69 -17.84
CA ILE A 568 33.64 -4.26 -18.12
C ILE A 568 32.40 -3.47 -17.70
N ALA A 569 31.19 -3.95 -18.04
CA ALA A 569 29.94 -3.27 -17.69
C ALA A 569 29.76 -3.12 -16.16
N LEU A 570 30.19 -4.12 -15.39
CA LEU A 570 30.26 -4.08 -13.92
C LEU A 570 31.33 -3.12 -13.37
N ASN A 571 32.45 -2.92 -14.08
CA ASN A 571 33.63 -2.17 -13.61
C ASN A 571 34.12 -1.09 -14.62
N PRO A 572 33.25 -0.14 -15.02
CA PRO A 572 33.42 0.65 -16.24
C PRO A 572 34.68 1.52 -16.31
N LEU A 573 35.20 2.00 -15.17
CA LEU A 573 36.28 2.98 -15.12
C LEU A 573 37.59 2.53 -15.78
N ARG A 574 37.87 1.23 -15.83
CA ARG A 574 39.10 0.69 -16.40
C ARG A 574 39.10 0.65 -17.94
N SER A 575 37.94 0.82 -18.56
CA SER A 575 37.75 0.69 -20.01
C SER A 575 37.18 1.95 -20.68
N ILE A 576 37.15 3.09 -19.97
CA ILE A 576 36.81 4.40 -20.55
C ILE A 576 38.08 5.00 -21.18
N PRO A 577 38.10 5.32 -22.49
CA PRO A 577 39.29 5.82 -23.17
C PRO A 577 39.88 7.07 -22.50
N GLY A 578 41.16 7.01 -22.11
CA GLY A 578 41.87 8.14 -21.50
C GLY A 578 41.43 8.54 -20.09
N TYR A 579 40.72 7.67 -19.35
CA TYR A 579 40.22 7.99 -18.00
C TYR A 579 41.32 8.45 -17.01
N ARG A 580 42.51 7.82 -17.05
CA ARG A 580 43.63 8.12 -16.14
C ARG A 580 44.09 9.58 -16.19
N ASP A 581 44.06 10.22 -17.37
CA ASP A 581 44.50 11.61 -17.54
C ASP A 581 43.47 12.62 -17.00
N ARG A 582 42.19 12.23 -16.91
CA ARG A 582 41.11 13.05 -16.36
C ARG A 582 41.03 13.03 -14.82
N ALA A 583 41.75 12.12 -14.15
CA ALA A 583 41.62 11.90 -12.71
C ALA A 583 42.19 13.02 -11.81
N LEU A 584 42.96 13.97 -12.36
CA LEU A 584 43.55 15.08 -11.61
C LEU A 584 43.19 16.44 -12.23
N THR A 585 42.11 17.05 -11.74
CA THR A 585 41.83 18.47 -12.03
C THR A 585 42.95 19.36 -11.45
N PRO A 586 43.24 20.54 -12.04
CA PRO A 586 44.25 21.45 -11.50
C PRO A 586 44.02 21.83 -10.04
N ALA A 587 42.76 22.04 -9.65
CA ALA A 587 42.36 22.32 -8.26
C ALA A 587 42.68 21.16 -7.30
N ALA A 588 42.55 19.90 -7.73
CA ALA A 588 42.93 18.75 -6.91
C ALA A 588 44.46 18.68 -6.71
N ARG A 589 45.25 18.96 -7.75
CA ARG A 589 46.71 19.07 -7.63
C ARG A 589 47.12 20.17 -6.65
N VAL A 590 46.51 21.36 -6.75
CA VAL A 590 46.78 22.48 -5.83
C VAL A 590 46.43 22.12 -4.38
N ARG A 591 45.26 21.51 -4.12
CA ARG A 591 44.89 21.05 -2.77
C ARG A 591 45.90 20.05 -2.21
N LEU A 592 46.37 19.11 -3.03
CA LEU A 592 47.36 18.11 -2.62
C LEU A 592 48.70 18.76 -2.24
N TYR A 593 49.20 19.74 -3.02
CA TYR A 593 50.41 20.48 -2.66
C TYR A 593 50.23 21.30 -1.37
N VAL A 594 49.05 21.89 -1.14
CA VAL A 594 48.75 22.64 0.09
C VAL A 594 48.72 21.71 1.32
N THR A 595 48.14 20.51 1.25
CA THR A 595 48.13 19.59 2.39
C THR A 595 49.52 19.03 2.72
N TRP A 596 50.34 18.71 1.71
CA TRP A 596 51.74 18.33 1.94
C TRP A 596 52.56 19.47 2.55
N ALA A 597 52.38 20.72 2.08
CA ALA A 597 53.05 21.87 2.67
C ALA A 597 52.64 22.10 4.14
N ALA A 598 51.35 21.95 4.46
CA ALA A 598 50.85 22.06 5.83
C ALA A 598 51.44 20.98 6.76
N MET A 599 51.61 19.74 6.28
CA MET A 599 52.23 18.67 7.07
C MET A 599 53.71 18.94 7.37
N LEU A 600 54.51 19.43 6.41
CA LEU A 600 55.89 19.84 6.68
C LEU A 600 55.98 21.05 7.63
N GLY A 601 55.04 22.00 7.53
CA GLY A 601 54.92 23.12 8.47
C GLY A 601 54.62 22.66 9.90
N GLY A 602 53.69 21.71 10.08
CA GLY A 602 53.39 21.13 11.38
C GLY A 602 54.57 20.37 12.00
N LEU A 603 55.26 19.56 11.20
CA LEU A 603 56.43 18.79 11.65
C LEU A 603 57.58 19.69 12.12
N THR A 604 57.87 20.77 11.38
CA THR A 604 58.93 21.72 11.74
C THR A 604 58.58 22.55 12.97
N ALA A 605 57.32 22.95 13.14
CA ALA A 605 56.84 23.62 14.36
C ALA A 605 56.95 22.71 15.60
N GLY A 606 56.54 21.44 15.49
CA GLY A 606 56.65 20.46 16.58
C GLY A 606 58.09 20.21 17.01
N LEU A 607 59.01 20.07 16.05
CA LEU A 607 60.44 19.91 16.31
C LEU A 607 61.04 21.13 17.04
N MET A 608 60.66 22.34 16.68
CA MET A 608 61.08 23.55 17.40
C MET A 608 60.52 23.58 18.84
N MET A 609 59.30 23.11 19.05
CA MET A 609 58.68 23.08 20.38
C MET A 609 59.40 22.09 21.32
N VAL A 610 59.75 20.91 20.84
CA VAL A 610 60.55 19.90 21.58
C VAL A 610 61.98 20.41 21.84
N TYR A 611 62.62 21.05 20.86
CA TYR A 611 63.94 21.66 21.06
C TYR A 611 63.92 22.75 22.16
N ARG A 612 62.81 23.47 22.28
CA ARG A 612 62.63 24.54 23.28
C ARG A 612 62.34 24.04 24.70
N THR A 613 61.85 22.82 24.88
CA THR A 613 61.59 22.24 26.21
C THR A 613 62.78 21.45 26.78
N PHE A 614 63.64 20.86 25.94
CA PHE A 614 64.71 19.96 26.41
C PHE A 614 66.09 20.60 26.67
N LEU A 615 66.32 21.88 26.35
CA LEU A 615 67.66 22.50 26.43
C LEU A 615 67.72 23.83 27.19
N LYS A 616 67.50 23.79 28.53
CA LYS A 616 68.20 24.64 29.53
C LYS A 616 67.82 24.29 30.99
N PRO A 617 68.75 23.76 31.82
CA PRO A 617 68.48 23.47 33.24
C PRO A 617 69.17 24.43 34.23
N TYR A 618 68.43 24.83 35.29
CA TYR A 618 68.85 25.54 36.52
C TYR A 618 69.48 26.97 36.41
N GLY A 619 69.24 27.91 37.35
CA GLY A 619 68.25 27.91 38.44
C GLY A 619 68.48 28.97 39.55
N ILE A 620 67.56 28.97 40.53
CA ILE A 620 67.60 29.46 41.94
C ILE A 620 67.62 30.98 42.26
N PHE A 621 66.78 31.36 43.26
CA PHE A 621 66.63 32.65 43.98
C PHE A 621 66.25 33.91 43.15
N GLY A 622 65.42 34.85 43.65
CA GLY A 622 64.62 34.84 44.89
C GLY A 622 63.99 36.22 45.21
N ASN A 623 63.04 36.20 46.15
CA ASN A 623 62.44 37.34 46.87
C ASN A 623 61.30 38.18 46.23
N TRP A 624 60.35 38.47 47.12
CA TRP A 624 59.27 39.46 47.17
C TRP A 624 59.34 40.76 46.32
N GLY A 625 58.15 41.30 46.02
CA GLY A 625 57.91 42.72 45.69
C GLY A 625 56.88 42.92 44.58
N GLY A 626 55.88 43.79 44.80
CA GLY A 626 54.82 44.11 43.81
C GLY A 626 54.76 45.60 43.44
N PHE A 627 53.75 45.95 42.62
CA PHE A 627 53.52 47.29 41.99
C PHE A 627 54.56 47.72 40.93
N GLY A 628 54.16 48.61 40.00
CA GLY A 628 55.10 49.32 39.11
C GLY A 628 54.69 49.43 37.63
N THR A 629 53.67 50.23 37.32
CA THR A 629 53.17 50.51 35.96
C THR A 629 54.08 51.46 35.13
N ILE A 630 53.85 51.49 33.80
CA ILE A 630 54.00 52.65 32.85
C ILE A 630 55.36 52.95 32.15
N PHE A 631 55.27 52.96 30.80
CA PHE A 631 56.00 53.69 29.73
C PHE A 631 57.44 54.26 29.89
N GLY A 632 58.28 54.05 28.85
CA GLY A 632 59.53 54.80 28.62
C GLY A 632 60.12 54.71 27.19
N ARG A 633 59.94 55.77 26.38
CA ARG A 633 60.65 56.07 25.10
C ARG A 633 62.13 56.46 25.41
N ARG A 634 63.16 56.49 24.52
CA ARG A 634 63.23 56.68 23.04
C ARG A 634 64.66 56.55 22.45
N ASP A 635 64.74 56.49 21.10
CA ASP A 635 65.77 57.01 20.15
C ASP A 635 67.25 56.51 20.12
N GLY A 636 67.78 56.39 18.88
CA GLY A 636 69.18 56.12 18.54
C GLY A 636 69.40 55.65 17.08
N MET A 637 69.70 56.57 16.15
CA MET A 637 70.02 56.32 14.70
C MET A 637 71.43 56.89 14.35
N PRO A 638 72.05 56.78 13.13
CA PRO A 638 71.48 56.70 11.75
C PRO A 638 72.25 55.67 10.83
N LEU A 639 72.42 55.68 9.48
CA LEU A 639 72.04 56.51 8.27
C LEU A 639 72.25 55.66 6.96
N LEU A 640 72.20 56.29 5.77
CA LEU A 640 72.57 55.88 4.38
C LEU A 640 71.63 54.85 3.67
N ARG A 641 70.82 55.20 2.63
CA ARG A 641 71.04 55.71 1.24
C ARG A 641 71.52 54.61 0.24
N VAL A 642 71.07 54.48 -1.03
CA VAL A 642 70.37 55.38 -2.01
C VAL A 642 69.22 54.66 -2.78
N THR A 643 68.40 55.42 -3.53
CA THR A 643 67.23 55.07 -4.38
C THR A 643 67.51 54.61 -5.82
N ALA A 644 66.55 53.95 -6.50
CA ALA A 644 66.17 54.25 -7.91
C ALA A 644 64.84 53.58 -8.36
N SER A 645 64.12 54.23 -9.30
CA SER A 645 63.11 53.67 -10.22
C SER A 645 63.34 54.27 -11.63
N PRO A 646 62.72 53.77 -12.72
CA PRO A 646 61.55 54.47 -13.28
C PRO A 646 60.54 53.62 -14.11
N THR A 647 59.44 54.27 -14.55
CA THR A 647 58.48 53.84 -15.62
C THR A 647 58.41 54.92 -16.74
N PRO A 648 57.85 54.64 -17.93
CA PRO A 648 56.42 54.90 -18.28
C PRO A 648 55.83 53.74 -19.14
N SER A 649 54.78 53.77 -19.99
CA SER A 649 53.71 54.70 -20.49
C SER A 649 52.43 53.84 -20.81
N THR A 650 51.16 54.23 -21.03
CA THR A 650 50.43 55.37 -21.66
C THR A 650 50.56 55.48 -23.20
N LEU A 651 49.54 55.77 -24.04
CA LEU A 651 48.06 56.06 -23.96
C LEU A 651 47.38 55.43 -25.23
N LEU A 652 46.08 55.41 -25.57
CA LEU A 652 44.77 55.98 -25.13
C LEU A 652 43.71 54.84 -24.99
N GLU A 653 42.49 54.93 -24.41
CA GLU A 653 41.59 56.00 -23.88
C GLU A 653 40.40 56.45 -24.78
N LEU A 654 39.35 57.05 -24.17
CA LEU A 654 38.07 57.61 -24.71
C LEU A 654 36.88 56.63 -24.99
N GLN A 655 35.56 56.95 -24.91
CA GLN A 655 34.77 58.00 -24.18
C GLN A 655 33.22 57.69 -24.10
N HIS A 656 32.62 57.76 -22.89
CA HIS A 656 31.26 58.26 -22.47
C HIS A 656 29.90 57.76 -23.09
N PRO A 657 28.68 58.00 -22.50
CA PRO A 657 28.24 58.64 -21.21
C PRO A 657 27.25 57.82 -20.27
N PRO A 658 26.81 58.34 -19.08
CA PRO A 658 25.84 57.73 -18.07
C PRO A 658 24.33 58.21 -18.27
N PRO A 659 23.30 58.27 -17.33
CA PRO A 659 23.18 58.06 -15.83
C PRO A 659 21.83 57.58 -15.10
N ILE A 660 21.95 56.93 -13.90
CA ILE A 660 21.12 56.99 -12.62
C ILE A 660 19.59 56.56 -12.54
N ILE A 661 19.15 55.91 -11.42
CA ILE A 661 17.87 56.02 -10.59
C ILE A 661 17.17 54.68 -10.09
N SER A 662 17.17 54.44 -8.75
CA SER A 662 16.15 53.82 -7.82
C SER A 662 15.57 52.37 -8.03
N ILE A 663 14.95 51.62 -7.08
CA ILE A 663 14.34 51.84 -5.72
C ILE A 663 14.77 50.73 -4.69
N ASN A 664 14.55 50.96 -3.38
CA ASN A 664 14.75 50.12 -2.16
C ASN A 664 13.68 48.97 -2.00
N PRO A 665 13.71 48.00 -1.02
CA PRO A 665 14.00 48.20 0.42
C PRO A 665 14.81 47.13 1.23
N ARG A 666 15.74 47.64 2.06
CA ARG A 666 16.03 47.36 3.49
C ARG A 666 15.79 45.98 4.17
N HIS A 667 16.88 45.52 4.84
CA HIS A 667 17.03 44.96 6.21
C HIS A 667 16.10 43.83 6.74
N SER A 668 16.55 42.71 7.34
CA SER A 668 17.77 42.27 8.11
C SER A 668 17.69 42.37 9.64
N GLY A 669 17.69 41.21 10.32
CA GLY A 669 17.83 41.01 11.77
C GLY A 669 17.56 39.54 12.11
N THR A 670 18.54 38.62 12.04
CA THR A 670 19.52 38.32 13.09
C THR A 670 18.88 37.87 14.41
N ILE A 671 18.68 36.55 14.56
CA ILE A 671 18.34 35.90 15.84
C ILE A 671 19.63 35.37 16.48
N LYS A 672 19.70 35.42 17.81
CA LYS A 672 20.68 34.70 18.64
C LYS A 672 19.93 33.82 19.64
N GLU A 673 20.50 32.66 19.96
CA GLU A 673 20.16 31.90 21.16
C GLU A 673 20.57 32.67 22.43
N PRO A 674 20.03 32.28 23.60
CA PRO A 674 20.92 31.61 24.54
C PRO A 674 20.31 30.39 25.29
N PHE A 675 21.20 29.52 25.75
CA PHE A 675 20.95 28.47 26.77
C PHE A 675 20.78 29.07 28.17
N TYR A 676 20.05 28.35 29.05
CA TYR A 676 20.38 28.02 30.46
C TYR A 676 19.29 27.01 30.95
N SER A 677 19.57 25.77 31.36
CA SER A 677 20.27 25.24 32.56
C SER A 677 19.40 25.12 33.83
N THR A 678 19.37 23.93 34.41
CA THR A 678 18.56 23.49 35.57
C THR A 678 19.06 24.03 36.92
N GLN A 679 18.14 24.30 37.88
CA GLN A 679 18.30 23.91 39.29
C GLN A 679 17.01 24.06 40.13
N TYR A 680 16.91 23.29 41.23
CA TYR A 680 15.83 23.30 42.22
C TYR A 680 16.13 24.23 43.40
N VAL A 681 15.12 24.92 43.97
CA VAL A 681 15.04 25.34 45.39
C VAL A 681 13.57 25.29 45.85
N HIS A 682 13.34 25.12 47.16
CA HIS A 682 12.04 25.01 47.85
C HIS A 682 11.54 26.36 48.44
N ASP A 683 10.24 26.40 48.74
CA ASP A 683 9.55 27.08 49.88
C ASP A 683 9.35 28.62 50.00
N MET A 684 8.21 28.91 50.66
CA MET A 684 7.80 30.07 51.50
C MET A 684 7.38 31.42 50.90
N ASP A 685 6.05 31.59 50.83
CA ASP A 685 5.23 32.51 51.65
C ASP A 685 5.19 34.06 51.49
N GLU A 686 3.94 34.54 51.66
CA GLU A 686 3.44 35.85 52.12
C GLU A 686 3.85 37.18 51.45
N ASP A 687 2.90 37.67 50.62
CA ASP A 687 2.14 38.91 50.84
C ASP A 687 2.86 40.24 51.11
N THR A 688 2.71 41.20 50.18
CA THR A 688 2.31 42.59 50.49
C THR A 688 2.04 43.37 49.20
N GLY A 689 0.97 44.15 49.17
CA GLY A 689 0.65 45.06 48.05
C GLY A 689 0.70 46.54 48.42
N MET A 690 1.02 47.41 47.45
CA MET A 690 0.46 48.77 47.39
C MET A 690 0.55 49.37 45.99
N SER A 691 -0.39 50.27 45.68
CA SER A 691 -0.60 50.91 44.37
C SER A 691 0.11 52.27 44.23
N PHE A 692 0.19 52.81 43.01
CA PHE A 692 -0.02 54.24 42.73
C PHE A 692 -0.38 54.51 41.25
N ASP A 693 -0.89 55.70 40.96
CA ASP A 693 -1.77 56.02 39.81
C ASP A 693 -1.12 56.28 38.43
N ALA A 694 -1.98 56.35 37.41
CA ALA A 694 -1.65 56.51 36.00
C ALA A 694 -1.96 57.90 35.41
N PRO A 695 -1.40 58.26 34.23
CA PRO A 695 -1.91 59.30 33.32
C PRO A 695 -2.83 58.72 32.21
N PRO A 696 -3.66 59.53 31.52
CA PRO A 696 -4.97 59.04 31.08
C PRO A 696 -5.22 58.89 29.56
N ASN A 697 -6.20 58.01 29.27
CA ASN A 697 -7.24 58.07 28.24
C ASN A 697 -6.88 58.42 26.77
N VAL A 698 -6.91 57.39 25.92
CA VAL A 698 -7.61 57.46 24.63
C VAL A 698 -8.92 56.67 24.77
N VAL A 699 -10.01 57.15 24.15
CA VAL A 699 -11.35 56.54 24.31
C VAL A 699 -11.62 55.55 23.20
N GLU A 700 -11.80 54.27 23.55
CA GLU A 700 -12.50 53.28 22.73
C GLU A 700 -13.66 52.66 23.51
N THR A 701 -14.72 52.27 22.80
CA THR A 701 -15.98 51.80 23.37
C THR A 701 -15.87 50.42 24.04
N PRO A 702 -16.64 50.15 25.11
CA PRO A 702 -16.61 48.86 25.78
C PRO A 702 -17.19 47.76 24.88
N GLN A 703 -16.33 46.83 24.44
CA GLN A 703 -16.78 45.53 23.99
C GLN A 703 -17.20 44.71 25.22
N GLN A 704 -18.34 44.03 25.11
CA GLN A 704 -18.82 43.10 26.14
C GLN A 704 -17.89 41.88 26.21
N PRO A 705 -17.77 41.20 27.37
CA PRO A 705 -17.06 39.93 27.43
C PRO A 705 -17.72 38.93 26.47
N ILE A 706 -16.90 38.27 25.65
CA ILE A 706 -17.37 37.17 24.80
C ILE A 706 -17.55 35.96 25.71
N GLU A 707 -18.76 35.80 26.24
CA GLU A 707 -19.20 34.50 26.78
C GLU A 707 -19.23 33.51 25.62
N THR A 708 -18.23 32.62 25.57
CA THR A 708 -18.25 31.49 24.64
C THR A 708 -19.42 30.58 25.03
N SER A 709 -20.45 30.52 24.17
CA SER A 709 -21.60 29.66 24.37
C SER A 709 -21.17 28.20 24.36
N TYR A 710 -21.01 27.61 25.55
CA TYR A 710 -20.75 26.19 25.72
C TYR A 710 -22.01 25.41 25.32
N ASP A 711 -21.94 24.74 24.17
CA ASP A 711 -22.89 23.72 23.76
C ASP A 711 -22.63 22.44 24.59
N PRO A 712 -23.58 21.99 25.43
CA PRO A 712 -23.42 20.79 26.25
C PRO A 712 -23.43 19.48 25.42
N ASP A 713 -23.93 19.50 24.18
CA ASP A 713 -23.97 18.34 23.29
C ASP A 713 -22.71 18.20 22.41
N ARG A 714 -21.76 19.14 22.51
CA ARG A 714 -20.49 19.13 21.77
C ARG A 714 -19.62 17.93 22.17
N LYS A 715 -19.27 17.09 21.19
CA LYS A 715 -18.47 15.87 21.39
C LYS A 715 -16.98 16.20 21.33
N MET A 716 -16.25 15.87 22.39
CA MET A 716 -14.83 16.19 22.55
C MET A 716 -14.07 14.92 22.99
N LEU A 717 -12.84 14.74 22.52
CA LEU A 717 -12.00 13.57 22.80
C LEU A 717 -10.61 14.01 23.29
N ASP A 718 -10.24 13.53 24.47
CA ASP A 718 -8.85 13.51 24.93
C ASP A 718 -8.30 12.09 24.77
N LEU A 719 -7.21 11.94 24.02
CA LEU A 719 -6.55 10.66 23.73
C LEU A 719 -5.07 10.73 24.13
N VAL A 720 -4.63 9.89 25.07
CA VAL A 720 -3.23 9.84 25.51
C VAL A 720 -2.57 8.54 25.06
N PHE A 721 -1.47 8.65 24.32
CA PHE A 721 -0.58 7.52 24.08
C PHE A 721 0.42 7.38 25.23
N VAL A 722 0.50 6.19 25.82
CA VAL A 722 1.52 5.82 26.80
C VAL A 722 2.44 4.82 26.12
N GLN A 723 3.64 5.27 25.75
CA GLN A 723 4.55 4.55 24.86
C GLN A 723 5.81 4.11 25.61
N ASP A 724 5.97 2.80 25.73
CA ASP A 724 7.23 2.14 26.10
C ASP A 724 8.35 2.58 25.11
N CYS A 725 9.54 2.88 25.65
CA CYS A 725 10.72 3.30 24.90
C CYS A 725 12.00 2.52 25.24
N THR A 726 11.88 1.30 25.76
CA THR A 726 13.03 0.39 25.96
C THR A 726 13.48 -0.24 24.63
N GLY A 727 14.43 -1.18 24.67
CA GLY A 727 15.12 -1.68 23.47
C GLY A 727 14.25 -2.40 22.43
N SER A 728 13.12 -3.00 22.82
CA SER A 728 12.22 -3.77 21.95
C SER A 728 11.36 -2.91 21.02
N GLN A 729 10.89 -1.76 21.52
CA GLN A 729 9.81 -0.97 20.90
C GLN A 729 10.15 -0.22 19.60
N GLY A 730 11.36 -0.37 19.06
CA GLY A 730 11.83 0.41 17.91
C GLY A 730 10.91 0.32 16.69
N SER A 731 10.25 -0.84 16.48
CA SER A 731 9.28 -1.07 15.41
C SER A 731 7.94 -0.36 15.66
N TYR A 732 7.40 -0.43 16.88
CA TYR A 732 6.12 0.19 17.26
C TYR A 732 6.24 1.71 17.32
N ILE A 733 7.31 2.27 17.90
CA ILE A 733 7.62 3.71 17.86
C ILE A 733 7.72 4.20 16.40
N SER A 734 8.38 3.44 15.53
CA SER A 734 8.49 3.77 14.10
C SER A 734 7.15 3.75 13.38
N SER A 735 6.27 2.79 13.72
CA SER A 735 4.91 2.69 13.16
C SER A 735 4.03 3.85 13.64
N ALA A 736 4.01 4.12 14.95
CA ALA A 736 3.29 5.26 15.54
C ALA A 736 3.75 6.60 14.93
N THR A 737 5.06 6.83 14.85
CA THR A 737 5.64 8.06 14.25
C THR A 737 5.28 8.23 12.77
N ARG A 738 5.15 7.13 12.03
CA ARG A 738 4.76 7.13 10.61
C ARG A 738 3.27 7.43 10.43
N ASN A 739 2.43 6.88 11.30
CA ASN A 739 0.98 6.76 11.08
C ASN A 739 0.14 7.74 11.93
N ILE A 740 0.73 8.48 12.89
CA ILE A 740 -0.01 9.36 13.83
C ILE A 740 -0.88 10.41 13.13
N GLU A 741 -0.40 11.02 12.04
CA GLU A 741 -1.19 11.99 11.25
C GLU A 741 -2.40 11.31 10.59
N GLU A 742 -2.24 10.06 10.16
CA GLU A 742 -3.31 9.24 9.58
C GLU A 742 -4.33 8.83 10.65
N ILE A 743 -3.88 8.36 11.82
CA ILE A 743 -4.73 7.96 12.96
C ILE A 743 -5.60 9.13 13.41
N CYS A 744 -5.00 10.30 13.65
CA CYS A 744 -5.73 11.50 14.06
C CYS A 744 -6.67 11.99 12.95
N GLY A 745 -6.23 11.91 11.69
CA GLY A 745 -7.06 12.18 10.52
C GLY A 745 -8.30 11.29 10.48
N HIS A 746 -8.16 9.97 10.61
CA HIS A 746 -9.27 9.01 10.56
C HIS A 746 -10.24 9.16 11.75
N ILE A 747 -9.72 9.49 12.94
CA ILE A 747 -10.56 9.80 14.11
C ILE A 747 -11.43 11.05 13.82
N PHE A 748 -10.87 12.09 13.22
CA PHE A 748 -11.61 13.31 12.86
C PHE A 748 -12.62 13.07 11.72
N HIS A 749 -12.18 12.52 10.58
CA HIS A 749 -13.02 12.26 9.40
C HIS A 749 -14.10 11.18 9.63
N SER A 750 -14.13 10.54 10.80
CA SER A 750 -15.20 9.62 11.21
C SER A 750 -16.57 10.27 11.38
N GLY A 751 -16.64 11.61 11.43
CA GLY A 751 -17.87 12.37 11.70
C GLY A 751 -18.36 12.30 13.15
N ARG A 752 -17.54 11.77 14.08
CA ARG A 752 -17.85 11.71 15.52
C ARG A 752 -17.52 13.00 16.27
N LEU A 753 -16.62 13.82 15.73
CA LEU A 753 -16.18 15.14 16.23
C LEU A 753 -16.60 16.23 15.21
N GLN A 754 -16.68 17.49 15.65
CA GLN A 754 -17.16 18.61 14.82
C GLN A 754 -16.01 19.50 14.32
N GLU A 755 -15.14 19.92 15.22
CA GLU A 755 -14.02 20.84 14.95
C GLU A 755 -12.67 20.19 15.32
N PRO A 756 -11.54 20.56 14.69
CA PRO A 756 -10.23 19.96 14.97
C PRO A 756 -9.82 20.03 16.44
N GLU A 757 -10.19 21.09 17.15
CA GLU A 757 -9.92 21.30 18.58
C GLU A 757 -10.73 20.38 19.51
N ASP A 758 -11.75 19.68 18.99
CA ASP A 758 -12.43 18.63 19.75
C ASP A 758 -11.49 17.48 20.08
N LEU A 759 -10.50 17.21 19.21
CA LEU A 759 -9.44 16.26 19.48
C LEU A 759 -8.27 16.95 20.19
N ARG A 760 -7.88 16.43 21.36
CA ARG A 760 -6.55 16.66 21.94
C ARG A 760 -5.82 15.32 22.05
N VAL A 761 -4.58 15.30 21.60
CA VAL A 761 -3.69 14.15 21.73
C VAL A 761 -2.59 14.46 22.73
N GLY A 762 -2.40 13.55 23.68
CA GLY A 762 -1.32 13.56 24.64
C GLY A 762 -0.31 12.44 24.36
N LEU A 763 0.93 12.63 24.81
CA LEU A 763 1.97 11.62 24.77
C LEU A 763 2.69 11.56 26.11
N VAL A 764 2.76 10.36 26.68
CA VAL A 764 3.66 10.00 27.76
C VAL A 764 4.58 8.90 27.24
N ALA A 765 5.88 9.11 27.33
CA ALA A 765 6.86 8.05 27.08
C ALA A 765 7.43 7.57 28.42
N TYR A 766 7.80 6.30 28.52
CA TYR A 766 8.48 5.74 29.70
C TYR A 766 9.56 4.72 29.31
N ARG A 767 10.40 4.34 30.28
CA ARG A 767 11.43 3.29 30.16
C ARG A 767 11.49 2.48 31.46
N ASP A 768 12.69 2.24 31.97
CA ASP A 768 12.99 1.44 33.15
C ASP A 768 13.48 2.35 34.30
N HIS A 769 13.50 1.86 35.53
CA HIS A 769 14.00 2.59 36.70
C HIS A 769 15.53 2.40 36.89
N PRO A 770 16.25 3.38 37.48
CA PRO A 770 17.65 3.19 37.88
C PRO A 770 17.77 2.03 38.91
N PRO A 771 18.61 1.01 38.67
CA PRO A 771 19.84 1.08 37.89
C PRO A 771 19.78 0.59 36.44
N GLN A 772 18.63 0.11 35.95
CA GLN A 772 18.52 -0.50 34.62
C GLN A 772 18.59 0.55 33.50
N ASP A 773 17.92 1.70 33.67
CA ASP A 773 18.11 2.91 32.86
C ASP A 773 18.49 4.10 33.75
N HIS A 774 19.45 4.91 33.29
CA HIS A 774 19.96 6.10 33.96
C HIS A 774 19.67 7.42 33.20
N THR A 775 18.88 7.36 32.13
CA THR A 775 18.61 8.49 31.22
C THR A 775 17.38 9.29 31.62
N TRP A 776 16.22 8.63 31.78
CA TRP A 776 14.95 9.20 32.25
C TRP A 776 13.92 8.06 32.43
N VAL A 777 13.13 8.09 33.51
CA VAL A 777 12.08 7.08 33.76
C VAL A 777 10.85 7.35 32.91
N TYR A 778 10.42 8.62 32.82
CA TYR A 778 9.28 9.05 31.99
C TYR A 778 9.49 10.44 31.37
N LYS A 779 8.70 10.74 30.34
CA LYS A 779 8.54 12.06 29.72
C LYS A 779 7.07 12.32 29.42
N ASN A 780 6.51 13.35 30.04
CA ASN A 780 5.16 13.82 29.78
C ASN A 780 5.22 15.02 28.82
N PHE A 781 4.57 14.92 27.65
CA PHE A 781 4.58 15.97 26.62
C PHE A 781 3.34 16.87 26.64
N GLY A 782 2.40 16.66 27.57
CA GLY A 782 1.15 17.41 27.66
C GLY A 782 0.15 17.07 26.54
N PHE A 783 -1.00 17.77 26.52
CA PHE A 783 -2.01 17.69 25.47
C PHE A 783 -1.79 18.73 24.37
N THR A 784 -2.09 18.37 23.12
CA THR A 784 -2.08 19.28 21.97
C THR A 784 -3.14 18.88 20.93
N SER A 785 -3.80 19.85 20.28
CA SER A 785 -4.59 19.61 19.05
C SER A 785 -3.74 19.76 17.77
N ASP A 786 -2.54 20.34 17.88
CA ASP A 786 -1.55 20.37 16.80
C ASP A 786 -0.89 18.99 16.69
N ILE A 787 -1.32 18.22 15.69
CA ILE A 787 -0.86 16.86 15.42
C ILE A 787 0.60 16.83 14.92
N SER A 788 1.09 17.90 14.29
CA SER A 788 2.49 18.00 13.87
C SER A 788 3.44 18.05 15.08
N LYS A 789 3.02 18.66 16.20
CA LYS A 789 3.74 18.56 17.48
C LYS A 789 3.74 17.12 18.02
N VAL A 790 2.63 16.39 17.95
CA VAL A 790 2.58 14.97 18.38
C VAL A 790 3.59 14.13 17.60
N ARG A 791 3.65 14.31 16.27
CA ARG A 791 4.64 13.66 15.40
C ARG A 791 6.08 14.09 15.72
N GLN A 792 6.30 15.37 16.04
CA GLN A 792 7.61 15.84 16.49
C GLN A 792 8.02 15.19 17.82
N HIS A 793 7.10 15.05 18.77
CA HIS A 793 7.35 14.40 20.05
C HIS A 793 7.67 12.91 19.86
N LEU A 794 6.85 12.17 19.10
CA LEU A 794 7.09 10.76 18.74
C LEU A 794 8.44 10.57 18.03
N SER A 795 8.78 11.42 17.05
CA SER A 795 10.07 11.33 16.34
C SER A 795 11.30 11.76 17.17
N SER A 796 11.10 12.26 18.40
CA SER A 796 12.16 12.48 19.39
C SER A 796 12.42 11.27 20.30
N LEU A 797 11.55 10.25 20.25
CA LEU A 797 11.70 9.00 20.99
C LEU A 797 12.59 8.02 20.23
N TYR A 798 13.29 7.16 20.98
CA TYR A 798 14.10 6.07 20.45
C TYR A 798 14.14 4.93 21.46
N ALA A 799 14.12 3.70 20.97
CA ALA A 799 14.21 2.48 21.74
C ALA A 799 15.63 2.29 22.32
N THR A 800 15.79 2.32 23.64
CA THR A 800 17.00 1.86 24.35
C THR A 800 16.74 1.78 25.86
N GLY A 801 17.55 1.04 26.61
CA GLY A 801 17.32 0.73 28.02
C GLY A 801 16.55 -0.59 28.20
N GLY A 802 16.16 -0.87 29.45
CA GLY A 802 15.64 -2.15 29.91
C GLY A 802 16.74 -3.05 30.50
N GLY A 803 16.43 -3.81 31.56
CA GLY A 803 17.42 -4.71 32.20
C GLY A 803 16.88 -6.00 32.81
N ASP A 804 15.87 -5.93 33.68
CA ASP A 804 15.36 -7.06 34.45
C ASP A 804 14.06 -7.68 33.92
N GLY A 805 13.34 -6.98 33.05
CA GLY A 805 12.26 -7.50 32.22
C GLY A 805 10.98 -6.67 32.35
N PRO A 806 10.41 -6.52 33.55
CA PRO A 806 9.37 -5.52 33.82
C PRO A 806 9.93 -4.09 33.70
N GLU A 807 9.03 -3.10 33.64
CA GLU A 807 9.39 -1.71 33.35
C GLU A 807 8.58 -0.68 34.17
N ALA A 808 8.89 0.61 34.01
CA ALA A 808 8.21 1.74 34.64
C ALA A 808 6.79 2.03 34.08
N VAL A 809 6.06 0.99 33.65
CA VAL A 809 4.67 1.08 33.16
C VAL A 809 3.77 1.83 34.16
N THR A 810 3.97 1.56 35.45
CA THR A 810 3.30 2.24 36.57
C THR A 810 3.52 3.76 36.56
N ALA A 811 4.75 4.21 36.31
CA ALA A 811 5.08 5.62 36.23
C ALA A 811 4.44 6.27 34.98
N GLY A 812 4.48 5.57 33.83
CA GLY A 812 3.81 6.00 32.60
C GLY A 812 2.29 6.18 32.76
N LEU A 813 1.63 5.21 33.42
CA LEU A 813 0.20 5.29 33.73
C LEU A 813 -0.13 6.40 34.76
N TYR A 814 0.70 6.58 35.79
CA TYR A 814 0.51 7.68 36.75
C TYR A 814 0.64 9.07 36.10
N GLN A 815 1.60 9.23 35.19
CA GLN A 815 1.76 10.46 34.40
C GLN A 815 0.54 10.72 33.50
N ALA A 816 -0.03 9.70 32.88
CA ALA A 816 -1.28 9.84 32.10
C ALA A 816 -2.50 10.19 32.98
N LEU A 817 -2.61 9.57 34.16
CA LEU A 817 -3.66 9.85 35.16
C LEU A 817 -3.66 11.32 35.61
N THR A 818 -2.48 11.93 35.71
CA THR A 818 -2.25 13.29 36.24
C THR A 818 -2.28 14.40 35.18
N MET A 819 -2.55 14.10 33.90
CA MET A 819 -2.69 15.10 32.85
C MET A 819 -3.92 16.02 33.03
N ASP A 820 -3.90 17.18 32.37
CA ASP A 820 -5.01 18.13 32.30
C ASP A 820 -6.15 17.58 31.42
N TRP A 821 -7.02 16.71 31.95
CA TRP A 821 -8.16 16.13 31.22
C TRP A 821 -9.39 17.07 31.22
N ARG A 822 -10.04 17.26 30.06
CA ARG A 822 -11.30 18.04 29.94
C ARG A 822 -12.45 17.25 30.56
N ASP A 823 -13.18 17.84 31.51
CA ASP A 823 -14.29 17.16 32.22
C ASP A 823 -15.35 16.59 31.27
N GLN A 824 -15.81 17.37 30.28
CA GLN A 824 -16.86 16.96 29.33
C GLN A 824 -16.36 16.08 28.17
N ALA A 825 -15.05 15.92 28.00
CA ALA A 825 -14.49 15.08 26.95
C ALA A 825 -14.58 13.59 27.30
N THR A 826 -14.72 12.75 26.28
CA THR A 826 -14.37 11.33 26.31
C THR A 826 -12.87 11.22 26.62
N LYS A 827 -12.49 10.35 27.56
CA LYS A 827 -11.10 10.23 28.03
C LYS A 827 -10.58 8.82 27.74
N MET A 828 -9.49 8.73 26.99
CA MET A 828 -8.93 7.45 26.56
C MET A 828 -7.41 7.43 26.69
N VAL A 829 -6.88 6.35 27.27
CA VAL A 829 -5.46 6.03 27.25
C VAL A 829 -5.24 4.83 26.33
N VAL A 830 -4.20 4.89 25.49
CA VAL A 830 -3.69 3.77 24.71
C VAL A 830 -2.27 3.49 25.18
N LEU A 831 -2.10 2.41 25.94
CA LEU A 831 -0.80 1.88 26.34
C LEU A 831 -0.25 0.96 25.24
N ILE A 832 1.03 1.12 24.88
CA ILE A 832 1.75 0.28 23.91
C ILE A 832 3.02 -0.20 24.62
N ALA A 833 3.18 -1.53 24.80
CA ALA A 833 4.31 -2.15 25.49
C ALA A 833 4.43 -3.66 25.18
N ASP A 834 5.62 -4.23 25.37
CA ASP A 834 5.83 -5.70 25.49
C ASP A 834 6.24 -6.16 26.91
N ALA A 835 6.39 -5.26 27.87
CA ALA A 835 6.74 -5.56 29.26
C ALA A 835 5.60 -5.26 30.27
N PRO A 836 5.54 -5.98 31.42
CA PRO A 836 4.67 -5.65 32.56
C PRO A 836 5.27 -4.57 33.49
N PRO A 837 4.47 -3.99 34.40
CA PRO A 837 5.02 -3.24 35.54
C PRO A 837 5.76 -4.15 36.53
N HIS A 838 6.75 -3.58 37.22
CA HIS A 838 7.39 -4.18 38.40
C HIS A 838 6.38 -4.54 39.51
N GLY A 839 6.71 -5.59 40.28
CA GLY A 839 5.96 -6.03 41.46
C GLY A 839 4.85 -7.05 41.18
N ILE A 840 4.57 -7.42 39.92
CA ILE A 840 3.58 -8.48 39.61
C ILE A 840 4.12 -9.91 39.86
N GLY A 841 5.39 -10.05 40.26
CA GLY A 841 6.04 -11.33 40.57
C GLY A 841 6.63 -12.07 39.37
N GLU A 842 7.18 -11.32 38.40
CA GLU A 842 7.90 -11.92 37.28
C GLU A 842 9.29 -12.46 37.66
N TYR A 843 9.84 -13.32 36.80
CA TYR A 843 11.21 -13.80 36.97
C TYR A 843 12.20 -12.78 36.40
N GLY A 844 13.03 -12.20 37.26
CA GLY A 844 14.10 -11.25 36.89
C GLY A 844 14.00 -9.92 37.64
N ASP A 845 12.76 -9.49 37.91
CA ASP A 845 12.36 -8.18 38.47
C ASP A 845 13.28 -7.68 39.60
N GLY A 846 13.98 -6.56 39.35
CA GLY A 846 14.82 -5.89 40.33
C GLY A 846 14.01 -5.09 41.37
N PHE A 847 12.71 -4.91 41.14
CA PHE A 847 11.79 -4.14 41.97
C PHE A 847 10.55 -4.97 42.35
N ASP A 848 10.79 -6.20 42.78
CA ASP A 848 9.81 -7.25 43.12
C ASP A 848 8.79 -6.88 44.22
N GLU A 849 9.00 -5.76 44.94
CA GLU A 849 8.06 -5.18 45.93
C GLU A 849 7.13 -4.10 45.31
N GLY A 850 7.27 -3.76 44.02
CA GLY A 850 6.51 -2.73 43.32
C GLY A 850 7.37 -1.59 42.76
N SER A 851 6.74 -0.67 42.02
CA SER A 851 7.44 0.46 41.38
C SER A 851 8.13 1.36 42.40
N PRO A 852 9.41 1.74 42.20
CA PRO A 852 10.17 2.66 43.04
C PRO A 852 9.50 4.01 43.34
N ASP A 853 8.58 4.46 42.49
CA ASP A 853 7.85 5.72 42.68
C ASP A 853 6.77 5.61 43.79
N GLY A 854 6.55 4.42 44.36
CA GLY A 854 5.61 4.19 45.47
C GLY A 854 4.14 4.11 45.07
N HIS A 855 3.85 4.04 43.77
CA HIS A 855 2.50 3.91 43.22
C HIS A 855 2.15 2.45 42.89
N ASP A 856 0.87 2.10 43.03
CA ASP A 856 0.32 0.79 42.65
C ASP A 856 -0.53 0.90 41.37
N PRO A 857 -0.29 0.07 40.34
CA PRO A 857 -0.99 0.22 39.06
C PRO A 857 -2.44 -0.28 39.07
N LEU A 858 -2.86 -1.14 40.01
CA LEU A 858 -4.28 -1.48 40.21
C LEU A 858 -5.03 -0.28 40.83
N GLN A 859 -4.39 0.45 41.75
CA GLN A 859 -4.94 1.69 42.30
C GLN A 859 -5.04 2.78 41.22
N ILE A 860 -4.01 2.95 40.39
CA ILE A 860 -4.06 3.86 39.23
C ILE A 860 -5.20 3.48 38.27
N ALA A 861 -5.37 2.19 37.94
CA ALA A 861 -6.46 1.74 37.07
C ALA A 861 -7.85 2.04 37.65
N ARG A 862 -8.04 1.86 38.97
CA ARG A 862 -9.30 2.22 39.66
C ARG A 862 -9.53 3.73 39.68
N GLU A 863 -8.47 4.53 39.89
CA GLU A 863 -8.60 5.98 39.85
C GLU A 863 -8.92 6.48 38.43
N MET A 864 -8.26 5.94 37.39
CA MET A 864 -8.62 6.16 35.98
C MET A 864 -10.10 5.85 35.73
N ALA A 865 -10.60 4.69 36.16
CA ALA A 865 -12.00 4.32 36.04
C ALA A 865 -12.95 5.32 36.71
N SER A 866 -12.63 5.77 37.94
CA SER A 866 -13.41 6.79 38.68
C SER A 866 -13.39 8.17 38.02
N ARG A 867 -12.32 8.50 37.28
CA ARG A 867 -12.18 9.72 36.47
C ARG A 867 -12.83 9.57 35.07
N GLY A 868 -13.36 8.40 34.74
CA GLY A 868 -13.96 8.09 33.43
C GLY A 868 -12.93 7.89 32.31
N ILE A 869 -11.67 7.63 32.65
CA ILE A 869 -10.57 7.37 31.71
C ILE A 869 -10.57 5.88 31.36
N THR A 870 -10.86 5.56 30.10
CA THR A 870 -10.83 4.18 29.59
C THR A 870 -9.40 3.82 29.16
N LEU A 871 -8.80 2.73 29.69
CA LEU A 871 -7.49 2.25 29.28
C LEU A 871 -7.62 1.11 28.26
N PHE A 872 -7.13 1.34 27.06
CA PHE A 872 -6.88 0.31 26.05
C PHE A 872 -5.39 -0.06 26.06
N PHE A 873 -5.10 -1.35 25.92
CA PHE A 873 -3.73 -1.85 25.89
C PHE A 873 -3.45 -2.58 24.58
N VAL A 874 -2.46 -2.09 23.84
CA VAL A 874 -1.85 -2.77 22.70
C VAL A 874 -0.72 -3.64 23.21
N ALA A 875 -0.95 -4.94 23.21
CA ALA A 875 0.02 -5.95 23.61
C ALA A 875 0.94 -6.29 22.44
N CYS A 876 2.21 -5.89 22.55
CA CYS A 876 3.23 -6.18 21.55
C CYS A 876 3.72 -7.63 21.71
N GLU A 877 3.28 -8.50 20.80
CA GLU A 877 3.46 -9.96 20.90
C GLU A 877 4.40 -10.46 19.78
N PRO A 878 5.26 -11.48 20.03
CA PRO A 878 5.14 -12.51 21.06
C PRO A 878 5.89 -12.27 22.38
N ALA A 879 6.44 -11.06 22.60
CA ALA A 879 7.31 -10.80 23.74
C ALA A 879 6.56 -10.73 25.07
N LEU A 880 5.38 -10.08 25.12
CA LEU A 880 4.57 -9.99 26.33
C LEU A 880 4.17 -11.37 26.89
N SER A 881 3.81 -12.34 26.04
CA SER A 881 3.49 -13.71 26.47
C SER A 881 4.69 -14.54 26.94
N GLY A 882 5.92 -13.98 26.90
CA GLY A 882 7.07 -14.56 27.60
C GLY A 882 6.97 -14.47 29.13
N TYR A 883 6.15 -13.54 29.64
CA TYR A 883 5.97 -13.29 31.06
C TYR A 883 4.90 -14.21 31.70
N SER A 884 5.08 -14.49 32.99
CA SER A 884 4.29 -15.43 33.79
C SER A 884 2.84 -14.99 34.00
N PHE A 885 2.63 -13.68 34.17
CA PHE A 885 1.39 -13.06 34.63
C PHE A 885 1.00 -11.81 33.84
N ALA A 886 1.90 -11.20 33.06
CA ALA A 886 1.68 -9.93 32.35
C ALA A 886 0.37 -9.89 31.54
N THR A 887 0.06 -10.93 30.76
CA THR A 887 -1.19 -11.04 29.99
C THR A 887 -2.44 -10.91 30.87
N ASP A 888 -2.43 -11.58 32.03
CA ASP A 888 -3.56 -11.64 32.95
C ASP A 888 -3.71 -10.31 33.72
N PHE A 889 -2.57 -9.71 34.11
CA PHE A 889 -2.51 -8.39 34.73
C PHE A 889 -3.07 -7.30 33.81
N PHE A 890 -2.62 -7.26 32.55
CA PHE A 890 -3.08 -6.25 31.60
C PHE A 890 -4.57 -6.39 31.27
N GLN A 891 -5.05 -7.63 31.08
CA GLN A 891 -6.48 -7.89 30.90
C GLN A 891 -7.29 -7.40 32.11
N ALA A 892 -6.80 -7.58 33.34
CA ALA A 892 -7.46 -7.08 34.55
C ALA A 892 -7.56 -5.54 34.59
N ILE A 893 -6.48 -4.79 34.30
CA ILE A 893 -6.56 -3.31 34.34
C ILE A 893 -7.37 -2.71 33.17
N THR A 894 -7.40 -3.35 32.00
CA THR A 894 -8.34 -2.96 30.94
C THR A 894 -9.79 -3.25 31.35
N ASN A 895 -10.06 -4.36 32.05
CA ASN A 895 -11.40 -4.66 32.57
C ASN A 895 -11.84 -3.65 33.65
N ILE A 896 -10.97 -3.31 34.61
CA ILE A 896 -11.25 -2.30 35.65
C ILE A 896 -11.71 -0.97 35.03
N THR A 897 -11.03 -0.52 33.99
CA THR A 897 -11.32 0.76 33.28
C THR A 897 -12.38 0.63 32.18
N SER A 898 -12.91 -0.58 31.92
CA SER A 898 -13.86 -0.89 30.84
C SER A 898 -13.32 -0.66 29.42
N GLY A 899 -12.01 -0.70 29.23
CA GLY A 899 -11.35 -0.73 27.92
C GLY A 899 -11.20 -2.14 27.34
N LEU A 900 -10.19 -2.36 26.50
CA LEU A 900 -9.87 -3.65 25.88
C LEU A 900 -8.35 -3.88 25.79
N MET A 901 -7.95 -5.15 25.82
CA MET A 901 -6.61 -5.62 25.52
C MET A 901 -6.56 -6.18 24.09
N LEU A 902 -5.55 -5.76 23.32
CA LEU A 902 -5.45 -5.94 21.88
C LEU A 902 -4.08 -6.58 21.53
N PRO A 903 -3.99 -7.91 21.36
CA PRO A 903 -2.75 -8.55 20.92
C PRO A 903 -2.40 -8.15 19.49
N LEU A 904 -1.23 -7.55 19.28
CA LEU A 904 -0.70 -7.23 17.96
C LEU A 904 0.64 -7.92 17.71
N THR A 905 0.58 -8.91 16.83
CA THR A 905 1.73 -9.69 16.35
C THR A 905 2.64 -8.94 15.37
N THR A 906 2.22 -7.77 14.87
CA THR A 906 3.02 -6.90 13.99
C THR A 906 2.66 -5.43 14.21
N ALA A 907 3.65 -4.54 14.09
CA ALA A 907 3.48 -3.10 14.28
C ALA A 907 2.68 -2.41 13.16
N ASP A 908 2.51 -3.03 11.99
CA ASP A 908 1.72 -2.46 10.87
C ASP A 908 0.21 -2.41 11.18
N LEU A 909 -0.29 -3.29 12.05
CA LEU A 909 -1.69 -3.34 12.48
C LEU A 909 -2.08 -2.24 13.48
N LEU A 910 -1.08 -1.56 14.06
CA LEU A 910 -1.21 -0.60 15.16
C LEU A 910 -2.24 0.50 14.88
N ALA A 911 -2.17 1.13 13.71
CA ALA A 911 -3.08 2.22 13.34
C ALA A 911 -4.55 1.78 13.28
N HIS A 912 -4.82 0.60 12.69
CA HIS A 912 -6.16 0.05 12.54
C HIS A 912 -6.79 -0.30 13.89
N ALA A 913 -6.01 -0.91 14.78
CA ALA A 913 -6.44 -1.21 16.15
C ALA A 913 -6.78 0.06 16.93
N ILE A 914 -5.91 1.09 16.89
CA ILE A 914 -6.13 2.37 17.59
C ILE A 914 -7.40 3.08 17.09
N VAL A 915 -7.51 3.30 15.77
CA VAL A 915 -8.65 4.02 15.19
C VAL A 915 -9.97 3.32 15.55
N GLY A 916 -10.03 1.99 15.38
CA GLY A 916 -11.20 1.21 15.74
C GLY A 916 -11.59 1.32 17.21
N SER A 917 -10.62 1.22 18.12
CA SER A 917 -10.86 1.32 19.56
C SER A 917 -11.33 2.70 20.01
N VAL A 918 -10.82 3.77 19.37
CA VAL A 918 -11.30 5.13 19.62
C VAL A 918 -12.76 5.29 19.17
N LEU A 919 -13.12 4.76 17.99
CA LEU A 919 -14.50 4.82 17.49
C LEU A 919 -15.46 4.02 18.37
N GLU A 920 -15.06 2.84 18.83
CA GLU A 920 -15.83 2.05 19.81
C GLU A 920 -16.03 2.85 21.10
N ASN A 921 -14.95 3.39 21.70
CA ASN A 921 -15.03 4.13 22.96
C ASN A 921 -15.91 5.41 22.85
N LEU A 922 -15.93 6.08 21.69
CA LEU A 922 -16.81 7.23 21.43
C LEU A 922 -18.30 6.85 21.36
N ASP A 923 -18.63 5.70 20.76
CA ASP A 923 -20.02 5.20 20.72
C ASP A 923 -20.48 4.68 22.08
N MET A 924 -19.59 4.02 22.82
CA MET A 924 -19.84 3.53 24.18
C MET A 924 -20.07 4.69 25.17
N GLU A 925 -19.27 5.77 25.09
CA GLU A 925 -19.44 6.96 25.92
C GLU A 925 -20.80 7.63 25.72
N ARG A 926 -21.33 7.68 24.48
CA ARG A 926 -22.69 8.16 24.22
C ARG A 926 -23.73 7.37 25.02
N LEU A 927 -23.66 6.04 24.96
CA LEU A 927 -24.61 5.18 25.68
C LEU A 927 -24.47 5.34 27.20
N ILE A 928 -23.25 5.49 27.73
CA ILE A 928 -23.01 5.77 29.16
C ILE A 928 -23.66 7.10 29.59
N ARG A 929 -23.63 8.13 28.74
CA ARG A 929 -24.34 9.40 29.01
C ARG A 929 -25.86 9.23 28.99
N GLU A 930 -26.40 8.44 28.05
CA GLU A 930 -27.85 8.21 27.93
C GLU A 930 -28.45 7.34 29.06
N VAL A 931 -27.75 6.28 29.52
CA VAL A 931 -28.32 5.31 30.49
C VAL A 931 -27.60 5.23 31.83
N GLY A 932 -26.39 5.79 31.96
CA GLY A 932 -25.47 5.46 33.05
C GLY A 932 -25.99 5.77 34.45
N GLN A 933 -26.70 6.88 34.65
CA GLN A 933 -27.31 7.21 35.94
C GLN A 933 -28.35 6.18 36.39
N ALA A 934 -29.18 5.69 35.45
CA ALA A 934 -30.20 4.68 35.74
C ALA A 934 -29.56 3.31 36.02
N VAL A 935 -28.48 2.98 35.31
CA VAL A 935 -27.72 1.74 35.49
C VAL A 935 -26.99 1.74 36.84
N ALA A 936 -26.27 2.82 37.16
CA ALA A 936 -25.52 2.94 38.40
C ALA A 936 -26.41 3.00 39.65
N SER A 937 -27.57 3.68 39.58
CA SER A 937 -28.53 3.72 40.70
C SER A 937 -29.10 2.33 41.05
N ARG A 938 -29.12 1.38 40.10
CA ARG A 938 -29.48 -0.02 40.37
C ARG A 938 -28.33 -0.83 40.96
N ILE A 939 -27.12 -0.67 40.44
CA ILE A 939 -25.93 -1.39 40.93
C ILE A 939 -25.62 -0.94 42.37
N ILE A 940 -25.46 0.37 42.60
CA ILE A 940 -25.06 0.93 43.89
C ILE A 940 -26.27 1.11 44.81
N GLY A 941 -27.33 1.79 44.33
CA GLY A 941 -28.48 2.17 45.16
C GLY A 941 -29.46 1.03 45.46
N ALA A 942 -29.50 -0.02 44.64
CA ALA A 942 -30.32 -1.22 44.87
C ALA A 942 -29.49 -2.50 45.06
N ASN A 943 -28.16 -2.39 45.17
CA ASN A 943 -27.21 -3.48 45.41
C ASN A 943 -27.40 -4.69 44.46
N GLN A 944 -27.65 -4.41 43.17
CA GLN A 944 -27.85 -5.44 42.14
C GLN A 944 -26.52 -5.87 41.50
N SER A 945 -26.41 -7.14 41.14
CA SER A 945 -25.28 -7.69 40.39
C SER A 945 -25.07 -6.94 39.07
N VAL A 946 -23.81 -6.55 38.81
CA VAL A 946 -23.41 -5.89 37.56
C VAL A 946 -23.79 -6.74 36.34
N ASP A 947 -23.60 -8.06 36.44
CA ASP A 947 -23.91 -9.01 35.36
C ASP A 947 -25.40 -9.11 35.03
N ASP A 948 -26.27 -8.98 36.04
CA ASP A 948 -27.72 -9.04 35.83
C ASP A 948 -28.27 -7.72 35.29
N VAL A 949 -27.74 -6.58 35.77
CA VAL A 949 -28.06 -5.25 35.22
C VAL A 949 -27.54 -5.13 33.78
N ALA A 950 -26.35 -5.66 33.49
CA ALA A 950 -25.77 -5.68 32.14
C ALA A 950 -26.58 -6.55 31.16
N ARG A 951 -27.13 -7.68 31.61
CA ARG A 951 -27.99 -8.54 30.78
C ARG A 951 -29.30 -7.85 30.40
N GLU A 952 -29.97 -7.24 31.38
CA GLU A 952 -31.20 -6.47 31.11
C GLU A 952 -30.92 -5.22 30.26
N LEU A 953 -29.76 -4.58 30.45
CA LEU A 953 -29.32 -3.46 29.62
C LEU A 953 -29.07 -3.91 28.16
N HIS A 954 -28.38 -5.03 27.96
CA HIS A 954 -28.15 -5.62 26.63
C HIS A 954 -29.48 -5.90 25.92
N GLU A 955 -30.43 -6.56 26.59
CA GLU A 955 -31.78 -6.81 26.05
C GLU A 955 -32.50 -5.51 25.66
N ARG A 956 -32.45 -4.47 26.50
CA ARG A 956 -33.04 -3.15 26.22
C ARG A 956 -32.39 -2.43 25.03
N LEU A 957 -31.08 -2.53 24.87
CA LEU A 957 -30.35 -1.88 23.76
C LEU A 957 -30.51 -2.66 22.44
N LEU A 958 -30.61 -4.00 22.48
CA LEU A 958 -31.02 -4.80 21.33
C LEU A 958 -32.45 -4.44 20.87
N LEU A 959 -33.39 -4.24 21.81
CA LEU A 959 -34.76 -3.78 21.49
C LEU A 959 -34.82 -2.35 20.95
N ARG A 960 -33.83 -1.50 21.25
CA ARG A 960 -33.61 -0.19 20.60
C ARG A 960 -32.91 -0.29 19.23
N ASN A 961 -32.45 -1.48 18.84
CA ASN A 961 -31.65 -1.73 17.63
C ASN A 961 -30.35 -0.91 17.59
N GLU A 962 -29.67 -0.78 18.73
CA GLU A 962 -28.40 -0.04 18.84
C GLU A 962 -27.23 -0.83 18.24
N SER A 963 -26.56 -0.23 17.23
CA SER A 963 -25.28 -0.70 16.70
C SER A 963 -24.10 -0.03 17.41
N THR A 964 -22.96 -0.70 17.43
CA THR A 964 -21.67 -0.12 17.85
C THR A 964 -20.58 -0.53 16.89
N LYS A 965 -19.63 0.37 16.62
CA LYS A 965 -18.41 0.00 15.90
C LYS A 965 -17.50 -0.80 16.84
N LYS A 966 -16.99 -1.93 16.37
CA LYS A 966 -16.16 -2.86 17.15
C LYS A 966 -14.90 -3.24 16.37
N VAL A 967 -13.78 -3.35 17.09
CA VAL A 967 -12.56 -3.97 16.57
C VAL A 967 -12.65 -5.49 16.73
N VAL A 968 -12.60 -6.21 15.61
CA VAL A 968 -12.45 -7.67 15.60
C VAL A 968 -10.99 -7.97 15.29
N ILE A 969 -10.23 -8.27 16.33
CA ILE A 969 -8.87 -8.83 16.23
C ILE A 969 -8.94 -10.31 16.53
N GLU A 970 -8.25 -11.13 15.74
CA GLU A 970 -8.09 -12.55 16.03
C GLU A 970 -7.33 -12.74 17.36
N SER A 971 -7.95 -13.44 18.32
CA SER A 971 -7.33 -13.76 19.61
C SER A 971 -6.26 -14.83 19.43
N ILE A 972 -5.00 -14.43 19.59
CA ILE A 972 -3.88 -15.38 19.67
C ILE A 972 -3.79 -16.09 21.02
N TYR A 973 -4.57 -15.68 22.03
CA TYR A 973 -4.53 -16.25 23.38
C TYR A 973 -5.47 -17.45 23.54
N ARG A 974 -4.98 -18.48 24.23
CA ARG A 974 -5.75 -19.66 24.64
C ARG A 974 -6.37 -19.43 26.02
N GLU A 975 -7.69 -19.56 26.13
CA GLU A 975 -8.36 -19.55 27.44
C GLU A 975 -7.77 -20.61 28.38
N SER A 976 -7.61 -20.25 29.66
CA SER A 976 -7.27 -21.19 30.73
C SER A 976 -7.89 -20.74 32.05
N GLU A 977 -8.19 -21.70 32.92
CA GLU A 977 -8.81 -21.42 34.21
C GLU A 977 -7.81 -20.78 35.18
N GLU A 978 -6.50 -21.01 35.01
CA GLU A 978 -5.46 -20.25 35.70
C GLU A 978 -5.45 -18.76 35.28
N ALA A 979 -5.56 -18.43 33.99
CA ALA A 979 -5.62 -17.05 33.53
C ALA A 979 -6.90 -16.34 34.02
N LYS A 980 -8.07 -16.97 33.90
CA LYS A 980 -9.34 -16.43 34.43
C LYS A 980 -9.28 -16.16 35.93
N HIS A 981 -8.68 -17.08 36.70
CA HIS A 981 -8.43 -16.89 38.12
C HIS A 981 -7.48 -15.71 38.40
N ASN A 982 -6.39 -15.56 37.63
CA ASN A 982 -5.45 -14.45 37.82
C ASN A 982 -6.11 -13.09 37.51
N VAL A 983 -6.91 -13.00 36.45
CA VAL A 983 -7.67 -11.79 36.11
C VAL A 983 -8.62 -11.39 37.24
N ASP A 984 -9.39 -12.35 37.79
CA ASP A 984 -10.28 -12.09 38.93
C ASP A 984 -9.52 -11.66 40.19
N VAL A 985 -8.39 -12.30 40.50
CA VAL A 985 -7.50 -11.90 41.60
C VAL A 985 -7.01 -10.45 41.44
N PHE A 986 -6.48 -10.08 40.27
CA PHE A 986 -6.03 -8.71 40.02
C PHE A 986 -7.19 -7.68 40.03
N MET A 987 -8.37 -8.03 39.52
CA MET A 987 -9.54 -7.15 39.56
C MET A 987 -10.03 -6.87 40.99
N ASN A 988 -10.01 -7.88 41.87
CA ASN A 988 -10.57 -7.79 43.22
C ASN A 988 -9.56 -7.39 44.31
N ALA A 989 -8.26 -7.65 44.14
CA ALA A 989 -7.23 -7.35 45.16
C ALA A 989 -6.93 -5.84 45.27
N PRO A 990 -6.87 -5.27 46.49
CA PRO A 990 -6.71 -3.81 46.66
C PRO A 990 -5.32 -3.28 46.26
N SER A 991 -4.29 -4.14 46.24
CA SER A 991 -2.94 -3.85 45.73
C SER A 991 -2.32 -5.06 45.03
N LEU A 992 -1.23 -4.86 44.30
CA LEU A 992 -0.39 -5.94 43.76
C LEU A 992 0.15 -6.84 44.88
N TYR A 993 0.50 -6.29 46.04
CA TYR A 993 0.99 -7.04 47.20
C TYR A 993 -0.05 -8.06 47.69
N ASP A 994 -1.34 -7.69 47.69
CA ASP A 994 -2.45 -8.59 48.05
C ASP A 994 -2.79 -9.59 46.93
N ALA A 995 -2.61 -9.19 45.67
CA ALA A 995 -2.85 -10.05 44.50
C ALA A 995 -1.81 -11.19 44.40
N ARG A 996 -0.53 -10.83 44.52
CA ARG A 996 0.63 -11.67 44.18
C ARG A 996 0.66 -13.07 44.86
N PRO A 997 0.32 -13.24 46.16
CA PRO A 997 0.28 -14.56 46.80
C PRO A 997 -0.78 -15.52 46.24
N HIS A 998 -1.77 -15.00 45.50
CA HIS A 998 -2.92 -15.75 45.03
C HIS A 998 -2.84 -16.14 43.54
N LEU A 999 -1.79 -15.71 42.82
CA LEU A 999 -1.60 -15.95 41.39
C LEU A 999 -1.18 -17.40 41.08
N LYS A 1000 -1.61 -17.91 39.93
CA LYS A 1000 -1.34 -19.27 39.43
C LYS A 1000 -0.63 -19.20 38.08
N LYS A 1001 0.56 -19.81 37.95
CA LYS A 1001 1.25 -19.84 36.64
C LYS A 1001 0.48 -20.72 35.64
N VAL A 1002 0.07 -20.11 34.52
CA VAL A 1002 -0.57 -20.80 33.39
C VAL A 1002 0.38 -21.89 32.86
N ARG A 1003 -0.16 -23.06 32.53
CA ARG A 1003 0.65 -24.24 32.14
C ARG A 1003 0.85 -24.33 30.62
N GLY A 1004 2.11 -24.41 30.22
CA GLY A 1004 2.52 -24.48 28.82
C GLY A 1004 2.35 -23.14 28.11
N THR A 1005 2.14 -23.19 26.80
CA THR A 1005 1.91 -22.00 25.96
C THR A 1005 0.67 -21.21 26.40
N ARG A 1006 0.77 -19.87 26.34
CA ARG A 1006 -0.37 -18.93 26.45
C ARG A 1006 -1.14 -18.78 25.13
N PHE A 1007 -0.54 -19.21 24.01
CA PHE A 1007 -1.11 -19.01 22.68
C PHE A 1007 -2.05 -20.13 22.22
N THR A 1008 -2.94 -19.83 21.25
CA THR A 1008 -3.76 -20.81 20.53
C THR A 1008 -2.92 -21.73 19.65
N GLU A 1009 -3.41 -22.94 19.42
CA GLU A 1009 -2.78 -23.93 18.53
C GLU A 1009 -2.59 -23.35 17.11
N ASN A 1010 -3.60 -22.66 16.59
CA ASN A 1010 -3.58 -22.02 15.27
C ASN A 1010 -2.46 -20.97 15.15
N TYR A 1011 -2.29 -20.09 16.15
CA TYR A 1011 -1.21 -19.11 16.16
C TYR A 1011 0.17 -19.80 16.22
N LEU A 1012 0.29 -20.87 17.02
CA LEU A 1012 1.54 -21.63 17.11
C LEU A 1012 1.88 -22.35 15.81
N GLN A 1013 0.89 -22.92 15.11
CA GLN A 1013 1.10 -23.56 13.82
C GLN A 1013 1.51 -22.54 12.74
N ALA A 1014 0.81 -21.40 12.65
CA ALA A 1014 1.18 -20.31 11.75
C ALA A 1014 2.59 -19.75 12.06
N ARG A 1015 2.94 -19.62 13.35
CA ARG A 1015 4.28 -19.20 13.78
C ARG A 1015 5.34 -20.25 13.48
N LEU A 1016 5.07 -21.55 13.65
CA LEU A 1016 6.00 -22.63 13.31
C LEU A 1016 6.24 -22.73 11.80
N GLN A 1017 5.20 -22.55 10.99
CA GLN A 1017 5.33 -22.43 9.53
C GLN A 1017 6.19 -21.21 9.13
N SER A 1018 6.15 -20.12 9.92
CA SER A 1018 7.03 -18.96 9.77
C SER A 1018 8.48 -19.18 10.22
N TYR A 1019 8.80 -20.30 10.88
CA TYR A 1019 10.13 -20.64 11.41
C TYR A 1019 10.74 -21.91 10.78
N SER A 1020 9.98 -22.70 10.03
CA SER A 1020 10.46 -23.95 9.43
C SER A 1020 11.29 -23.77 8.16
N ALA A 1021 11.27 -22.58 7.56
CA ALA A 1021 12.10 -22.18 6.43
C ALA A 1021 13.52 -21.78 6.87
N TYR A 1022 14.20 -22.65 7.65
CA TYR A 1022 15.58 -22.43 8.16
C TYR A 1022 16.22 -23.68 8.83
N THR A 1023 16.43 -24.79 8.12
CA THR A 1023 17.38 -25.85 8.56
C THR A 1023 17.96 -26.71 7.41
N PRO A 1024 19.27 -26.64 7.10
CA PRO A 1024 19.89 -27.49 6.08
C PRO A 1024 19.95 -28.98 6.46
N ARG A 1025 19.40 -29.85 5.61
CA ARG A 1025 19.51 -31.32 5.76
C ARG A 1025 20.78 -31.90 5.10
N PRO A 1026 21.53 -32.80 5.77
CA PRO A 1026 22.67 -33.48 5.14
C PRO A 1026 22.21 -34.58 4.16
N PRO A 1027 22.98 -34.88 3.09
CA PRO A 1027 22.55 -35.75 2.00
C PRO A 1027 22.47 -37.23 2.38
N PRO A 1028 21.53 -38.00 1.81
CA PRO A 1028 21.34 -39.43 2.10
C PRO A 1028 22.47 -40.29 1.53
N ARG A 1029 22.89 -41.32 2.29
CA ARG A 1029 23.84 -42.34 1.81
C ARG A 1029 23.12 -43.45 1.03
N THR A 1030 23.68 -43.82 -0.11
CA THR A 1030 23.28 -44.98 -0.90
C THR A 1030 23.72 -46.31 -0.26
N TYR A 1031 22.82 -47.30 -0.22
CA TYR A 1031 23.15 -48.71 0.03
C TYR A 1031 22.15 -49.63 -0.70
N GLU A 1032 22.65 -50.72 -1.28
CA GLU A 1032 21.86 -51.69 -2.05
C GLU A 1032 21.20 -52.78 -1.15
N PRO A 1033 20.06 -53.37 -1.54
CA PRO A 1033 19.34 -54.38 -0.74
C PRO A 1033 19.56 -55.84 -1.20
N LYS A 1034 19.66 -56.79 -0.25
CA LYS A 1034 19.45 -58.26 -0.37
C LYS A 1034 19.80 -58.99 0.96
N PRO A 1035 19.31 -60.21 1.23
CA PRO A 1035 17.90 -60.66 1.18
C PRO A 1035 17.46 -61.50 2.41
N ASP A 1036 16.14 -61.74 2.54
CA ASP A 1036 15.42 -62.84 3.23
C ASP A 1036 15.83 -63.42 4.62
N VAL A 1037 14.81 -63.72 5.45
CA VAL A 1037 14.46 -65.06 6.02
C VAL A 1037 13.71 -64.96 7.37
N SER A 1038 12.45 -65.45 7.40
CA SER A 1038 11.61 -66.06 8.48
C SER A 1038 11.78 -65.73 9.99
N ALA A 1039 10.78 -65.83 10.88
CA ALA A 1039 9.30 -65.91 10.84
C ALA A 1039 8.74 -66.03 12.28
N SER A 1040 7.45 -65.76 12.53
CA SER A 1040 6.60 -66.59 13.44
C SER A 1040 5.10 -66.18 13.51
N ALA A 1041 4.24 -67.18 13.77
CA ALA A 1041 2.93 -67.17 14.43
C ALA A 1041 1.81 -66.14 14.05
N ARG A 1042 0.75 -66.68 13.41
CA ARG A 1042 -0.69 -66.30 13.57
C ARG A 1042 -1.30 -67.09 14.79
N PRO A 1043 -2.61 -67.07 15.20
CA PRO A 1043 -3.81 -66.65 14.44
C PRO A 1043 -5.12 -66.16 15.19
N ARG A 1044 -6.18 -65.88 14.38
CA ARG A 1044 -7.66 -65.98 14.62
C ARG A 1044 -8.53 -64.73 14.94
N MET A 1045 -9.11 -64.20 13.85
CA MET A 1045 -10.53 -63.87 13.56
C MET A 1045 -11.65 -64.00 14.63
N SER A 1046 -12.54 -62.99 14.65
CA SER A 1046 -14.03 -63.10 14.64
C SER A 1046 -14.64 -61.73 14.26
N THR A 1047 -15.33 -61.50 13.13
CA THR A 1047 -16.70 -61.91 12.71
C THR A 1047 -17.86 -61.36 13.57
N SER A 1048 -18.72 -60.54 12.96
CA SER A 1048 -19.90 -59.85 13.53
C SER A 1048 -21.15 -60.73 13.65
N PRO A 1049 -22.21 -60.22 14.33
CA PRO A 1049 -23.59 -60.44 13.88
C PRO A 1049 -24.38 -59.10 13.74
N THR A 1050 -25.70 -59.19 13.49
CA THR A 1050 -26.48 -58.11 12.85
C THR A 1050 -27.87 -57.86 13.43
N ARG A 1051 -28.45 -56.69 13.05
CA ARG A 1051 -29.88 -56.45 12.75
C ARG A 1051 -30.91 -56.34 13.89
N LYS A 1052 -31.62 -55.20 13.94
CA LYS A 1052 -33.09 -55.15 14.09
C LYS A 1052 -33.66 -53.85 13.48
N VAL A 1053 -34.98 -53.83 13.30
CA VAL A 1053 -35.82 -52.83 12.61
C VAL A 1053 -37.15 -52.74 13.40
N ILE A 1054 -38.09 -51.86 12.98
CA ILE A 1054 -39.54 -51.81 13.30
C ILE A 1054 -39.91 -50.81 14.44
N SER A 1055 -40.92 -49.91 14.33
CA SER A 1055 -41.66 -49.32 13.17
C SER A 1055 -42.63 -48.20 13.65
N ASP A 1056 -43.55 -47.75 12.76
CA ASP A 1056 -44.86 -47.08 13.02
C ASP A 1056 -44.85 -45.59 13.42
N PHE A 1057 -45.88 -44.74 13.16
CA PHE A 1057 -46.90 -44.54 12.09
C PHE A 1057 -47.62 -43.21 12.50
N GLY A 1058 -48.17 -42.33 11.65
CA GLY A 1058 -48.09 -42.15 10.20
C GLY A 1058 -49.16 -41.18 9.67
N THR A 1059 -49.05 -40.82 8.38
CA THR A 1059 -50.13 -40.38 7.44
C THR A 1059 -51.21 -39.36 7.86
N PHE A 1060 -51.33 -38.29 7.07
CA PHE A 1060 -52.61 -37.96 6.40
C PHE A 1060 -52.37 -37.50 4.95
N SER A 1061 -53.42 -37.50 4.12
CA SER A 1061 -53.34 -37.46 2.65
C SER A 1061 -53.54 -36.06 2.03
N ALA A 1062 -52.99 -35.86 0.83
CA ALA A 1062 -53.44 -34.84 -0.13
C ALA A 1062 -54.83 -35.20 -0.72
N PRO A 1063 -55.50 -34.28 -1.42
CA PRO A 1063 -55.32 -34.22 -2.87
C PRO A 1063 -55.19 -32.78 -3.44
N ALA A 1064 -55.06 -32.66 -4.76
CA ALA A 1064 -54.67 -31.43 -5.47
C ALA A 1064 -55.84 -30.64 -6.09
N ASN A 1065 -55.55 -29.39 -6.44
CA ASN A 1065 -55.98 -28.76 -7.70
C ASN A 1065 -54.91 -27.74 -8.14
N ALA A 1066 -54.86 -27.40 -9.42
CA ALA A 1066 -53.73 -26.67 -10.02
C ALA A 1066 -54.07 -25.23 -10.42
N SER A 1067 -53.09 -24.32 -10.32
CA SER A 1067 -52.69 -23.47 -11.45
C SER A 1067 -51.37 -22.73 -11.19
N VAL A 1068 -50.54 -22.78 -12.23
CA VAL A 1068 -49.45 -21.90 -12.65
C VAL A 1068 -49.58 -20.41 -12.26
N PHE A 1069 -48.44 -19.81 -11.88
CA PHE A 1069 -48.15 -18.41 -11.50
C PHE A 1069 -48.96 -17.81 -10.34
N GLY A 1070 -48.24 -17.19 -9.39
CA GLY A 1070 -48.79 -16.65 -8.14
C GLY A 1070 -47.75 -15.81 -7.40
N THR A 1071 -47.44 -14.64 -7.94
CA THR A 1071 -46.44 -13.71 -7.43
C THR A 1071 -46.96 -12.99 -6.17
N ALA A 1072 -46.52 -13.40 -4.98
CA ALA A 1072 -46.92 -12.79 -3.72
C ALA A 1072 -45.72 -12.50 -2.81
N VAL A 1073 -45.63 -11.27 -2.31
CA VAL A 1073 -44.51 -10.75 -1.53
C VAL A 1073 -44.29 -11.53 -0.23
N GLN A 1074 -43.09 -12.10 -0.05
CA GLN A 1074 -42.55 -12.37 1.29
C GLN A 1074 -41.10 -11.89 1.43
N LYS A 1075 -40.94 -10.93 2.35
CA LYS A 1075 -39.78 -10.72 3.24
C LYS A 1075 -38.40 -11.00 2.65
N THR A 1076 -37.74 -9.93 2.22
CA THR A 1076 -36.28 -9.86 2.19
C THR A 1076 -35.69 -10.18 3.58
N PRO A 1077 -34.77 -11.16 3.72
CA PRO A 1077 -33.66 -11.01 4.66
C PRO A 1077 -32.74 -9.89 4.15
N PHE A 1078 -31.80 -9.45 5.00
CA PHE A 1078 -30.91 -8.30 4.75
C PHE A 1078 -31.64 -6.95 4.72
N SER A 1079 -31.89 -6.41 5.92
CA SER A 1079 -32.02 -4.96 6.08
C SER A 1079 -30.64 -4.33 5.84
N LEU A 1080 -30.57 -3.41 4.89
CA LEU A 1080 -29.36 -2.62 4.61
C LEU A 1080 -29.39 -1.34 5.44
N ALA A 1081 -28.55 -1.28 6.48
CA ALA A 1081 -28.09 -0.03 7.06
C ALA A 1081 -26.72 0.32 6.46
N GLY A 1082 -26.60 1.45 5.77
CA GLY A 1082 -25.35 1.90 5.17
C GLY A 1082 -24.44 2.59 6.19
N GLY A 1083 -23.13 2.33 6.15
CA GLY A 1083 -22.21 2.87 7.18
C GLY A 1083 -20.71 2.67 6.97
N LYS A 1084 -20.22 2.43 5.74
CA LYS A 1084 -18.77 2.29 5.48
C LYS A 1084 -18.16 3.59 4.94
N ALA A 1085 -17.35 4.24 5.78
CA ALA A 1085 -16.53 5.38 5.41
C ALA A 1085 -15.40 4.97 4.45
N ALA A 1086 -14.98 5.88 3.57
CA ALA A 1086 -13.91 5.64 2.61
C ALA A 1086 -12.53 5.68 3.27
N PHE A 1087 -11.71 4.64 3.03
CA PHE A 1087 -10.29 4.60 3.39
C PHE A 1087 -9.45 4.45 2.10
N GLY A 1088 -9.21 5.58 1.44
CA GLY A 1088 -8.28 5.66 0.31
C GLY A 1088 -6.83 5.61 0.82
N GLY A 1089 -6.05 4.63 0.34
CA GLY A 1089 -4.76 4.28 0.95
C GLY A 1089 -3.61 5.27 0.72
N MET A 1090 -2.64 5.26 1.63
CA MET A 1090 -1.37 6.00 1.50
C MET A 1090 -0.18 5.08 1.20
N ARG A 1091 0.70 5.55 0.31
CA ARG A 1091 2.06 5.03 0.14
C ARG A 1091 2.98 5.64 1.18
N ASN A 1092 3.90 4.85 1.74
CA ASN A 1092 5.17 5.37 2.22
C ASN A 1092 6.28 4.33 1.97
N GLY A 1093 7.55 4.74 1.95
CA GLY A 1093 8.63 3.80 1.66
C GLY A 1093 10.03 4.32 1.98
N GLY A 1094 10.96 3.39 2.17
CA GLY A 1094 12.40 3.66 2.23
C GLY A 1094 13.16 2.96 3.36
N SER A 1095 13.95 1.95 2.99
CA SER A 1095 15.09 1.38 3.74
C SER A 1095 14.81 0.57 5.03
N GLY A 1096 15.38 -0.63 5.25
CA GLY A 1096 16.08 -1.52 4.30
C GLY A 1096 17.12 -2.47 4.95
N MET A 1097 17.16 -3.71 4.44
CA MET A 1097 18.13 -4.82 4.69
C MET A 1097 18.27 -5.35 6.12
N VAL A 1098 18.06 -6.67 6.29
CA VAL A 1098 19.11 -7.72 6.33
C VAL A 1098 18.47 -9.07 5.92
N ASP A 1099 19.14 -9.76 4.98
CA ASP A 1099 19.46 -11.20 4.79
C ASP A 1099 18.71 -12.27 5.65
N ASP A 1100 18.37 -13.51 5.23
CA ASP A 1100 18.46 -14.26 3.93
C ASP A 1100 17.64 -15.60 4.02
N ASP A 1101 17.79 -16.56 3.07
CA ASP A 1101 17.44 -18.03 3.03
C ASP A 1101 16.00 -18.48 3.46
N ASP A 1102 15.53 -19.75 3.58
CA ASP A 1102 16.02 -21.16 3.43
C ASP A 1102 14.83 -22.15 3.11
N GLU A 1103 15.07 -23.47 3.02
CA GLU A 1103 14.19 -24.58 2.53
C GLU A 1103 13.59 -25.50 3.66
N GLU A 1104 12.50 -26.30 3.59
CA GLU A 1104 11.31 -26.48 2.70
C GLU A 1104 10.20 -27.39 3.37
N ASP A 1105 8.97 -27.39 2.81
CA ASP A 1105 7.95 -28.49 2.68
C ASP A 1105 7.08 -29.03 3.88
N GLU A 1106 5.89 -29.57 3.56
CA GLU A 1106 4.85 -30.08 4.48
C GLU A 1106 4.95 -31.59 4.82
N ARG A 1107 4.26 -32.04 5.90
CA ARG A 1107 3.16 -33.04 5.79
C ARG A 1107 2.38 -33.30 7.09
N SER A 1108 1.08 -33.58 6.89
CA SER A 1108 0.15 -34.28 7.80
C SER A 1108 -0.62 -33.45 8.85
N GLY A 1109 -1.84 -33.02 8.47
CA GLY A 1109 -3.02 -33.32 9.28
C GLY A 1109 -3.53 -32.26 10.26
N GLY A 1110 -3.62 -30.99 9.86
CA GLY A 1110 -4.35 -29.94 10.58
C GLY A 1110 -5.05 -28.97 9.61
N GLU A 1111 -5.94 -28.11 10.12
CA GLU A 1111 -6.57 -27.05 9.32
C GLU A 1111 -5.58 -25.88 9.08
N THR A 1112 -4.71 -26.01 8.08
CA THR A 1112 -3.68 -25.01 7.79
C THR A 1112 -4.26 -23.71 7.22
N LEU A 1113 -4.14 -22.63 7.99
CA LEU A 1113 -4.42 -21.25 7.54
C LEU A 1113 -3.24 -20.71 6.71
N LEU A 1114 -3.29 -20.87 5.39
CA LEU A 1114 -2.30 -20.31 4.47
C LEU A 1114 -2.36 -18.78 4.42
N GLY A 1115 -1.64 -18.15 5.35
CA GLY A 1115 -1.51 -16.70 5.47
C GLY A 1115 -1.40 -16.24 6.92
N GLY A 1116 -0.29 -16.54 7.60
CA GLY A 1116 -0.03 -16.29 9.03
C GLY A 1116 0.04 -14.83 9.49
N ARG A 1117 -0.67 -13.90 8.84
CA ARG A 1117 -0.86 -12.52 9.28
C ARG A 1117 -2.22 -12.37 9.97
N GLN A 1118 -2.17 -12.19 11.27
CA GLN A 1118 -3.30 -11.86 12.15
C GLN A 1118 -4.18 -10.76 11.53
N ARG A 1119 -5.49 -10.97 11.46
CA ARG A 1119 -6.43 -10.00 10.88
C ARG A 1119 -6.98 -9.04 11.94
N VAL A 1120 -7.16 -7.78 11.53
CA VAL A 1120 -7.88 -6.72 12.25
C VAL A 1120 -8.98 -6.22 11.32
N GLU A 1121 -10.23 -6.31 11.76
CA GLU A 1121 -11.41 -5.88 10.99
C GLU A 1121 -12.24 -4.90 11.83
N LEU A 1122 -12.78 -3.86 11.18
CA LEU A 1122 -13.76 -2.96 11.80
C LEU A 1122 -15.17 -3.34 11.34
N ARG A 1123 -15.99 -3.80 12.29
CA ARG A 1123 -17.40 -4.12 12.05
C ARG A 1123 -18.30 -3.13 12.76
N GLU A 1124 -19.52 -2.98 12.25
CA GLU A 1124 -20.61 -2.32 12.97
C GLU A 1124 -21.71 -3.37 13.18
N ASP A 1125 -21.76 -3.89 14.40
CA ASP A 1125 -22.63 -4.99 14.81
C ASP A 1125 -23.59 -4.49 15.92
N SER A 1126 -24.66 -5.24 16.20
CA SER A 1126 -25.53 -4.98 17.35
C SER A 1126 -24.74 -5.08 18.66
N ILE A 1127 -24.97 -4.18 19.62
CA ILE A 1127 -24.18 -4.12 20.86
C ILE A 1127 -24.16 -5.46 21.62
N THR A 1128 -22.97 -5.92 21.97
CA THR A 1128 -22.75 -7.21 22.62
C THR A 1128 -22.97 -7.15 24.14
N LEU A 1129 -23.19 -8.32 24.77
CA LEU A 1129 -23.30 -8.43 26.24
C LEU A 1129 -22.03 -7.93 26.96
N ASP A 1130 -20.85 -8.14 26.39
CA ASP A 1130 -19.58 -7.64 26.93
C ASP A 1130 -19.54 -6.10 26.96
N GLN A 1131 -19.93 -5.46 25.86
CA GLN A 1131 -20.09 -4.01 25.80
C GLN A 1131 -21.13 -3.52 26.81
N ALA A 1132 -22.28 -4.20 26.96
CA ALA A 1132 -23.25 -3.86 27.99
C ALA A 1132 -22.70 -4.01 29.43
N LYS A 1133 -21.84 -5.00 29.71
CA LYS A 1133 -21.10 -5.11 30.98
C LYS A 1133 -20.15 -3.93 31.19
N ARG A 1134 -19.40 -3.53 30.16
CA ARG A 1134 -18.49 -2.38 30.18
C ARG A 1134 -19.23 -1.06 30.44
N ILE A 1135 -20.40 -0.84 29.84
CA ILE A 1135 -21.29 0.28 30.18
C ILE A 1135 -21.70 0.23 31.66
N ALA A 1136 -22.10 -0.94 32.16
CA ALA A 1136 -22.56 -1.12 33.54
C ALA A 1136 -21.44 -0.87 34.56
N MET A 1137 -20.23 -1.40 34.33
CA MET A 1137 -19.06 -1.19 35.17
C MET A 1137 -18.63 0.28 35.17
N GLN A 1138 -18.48 0.91 33.99
CA GLN A 1138 -18.04 2.30 33.92
C GLN A 1138 -19.07 3.29 34.50
N SER A 1139 -20.37 2.97 34.39
CA SER A 1139 -21.44 3.73 35.05
C SER A 1139 -21.34 3.66 36.58
N ALA A 1140 -21.08 2.47 37.13
CA ALA A 1140 -20.89 2.29 38.57
C ALA A 1140 -19.65 3.05 39.08
N TRP A 1141 -18.48 2.90 38.42
CA TRP A 1141 -17.26 3.62 38.81
C TRP A 1141 -17.42 5.13 38.82
N ARG A 1142 -18.10 5.72 37.82
CA ARG A 1142 -18.37 7.16 37.78
C ARG A 1142 -19.28 7.63 38.92
N SER A 1143 -20.25 6.80 39.32
CA SER A 1143 -21.20 7.14 40.40
C SER A 1143 -20.65 6.89 41.81
N MET A 1144 -19.53 6.20 41.98
CA MET A 1144 -18.81 6.13 43.27
C MET A 1144 -18.05 7.42 43.62
N ARG A 1145 -18.03 8.42 42.70
CA ARG A 1145 -17.35 9.71 42.84
C ARG A 1145 -18.32 10.90 42.97
N ALA A 1146 -19.63 10.66 42.89
CA ALA A 1146 -20.70 11.67 42.79
C ALA A 1146 -21.41 11.93 44.12
#